data_AF-Q93N95-F1
#
_entry.id   AF-Q93N95-F1
#
_cell.length_a   1.000
_cell.length_b   1.000
_cell.length_c   1.000
_cell.angle_alpha   90.00
_cell.angle_beta   90.00
_cell.angle_gamma   90.00
#
_symmetry.space_group_name_H-M   'P 1'
#
loop_
_entity.id
_entity.type
_entity.pdbx_description
1 polymer ?
#
loop_
_entity_poly.entity_id
_entity_poly.type
_entity_poly.pdbx_seq_one_letter_code
_entity_poly.pdbx_strand_id
1 'polypeptide(L)'
;YETRSKQASKQASKQASKQASKQASKQASKQKFKKSFILSLLVSALYSSPLLAVDYVYDKTKLTDDEITRLKKLRDRDSEYWKEETYFIKSTPQSPPNIPRLFPKNSFDSFENINNSKEISFYDKEFTEDYLVGFAQGFGVAKRNGETEETVRQYFKECLNTGKHSNDPTCKSYSTDAYNIKSDIFALNTIVKNSHINSEILAVGNYTKLMLSAQHSSTWAEHLYSNAELSLTVQDNSHVIGQTIDLGALILTNSLWEPRWNSNIDYLATENADIRFNTKSESLLVKGNYAGGARFRFAYDLQDKAPETPVLTFEQNITGTSDIIFENPIDNLKSLDGHQIVKVNGTADKNAFRLSGKYRKGIYTLSLQRRPEGFFTKVQERDNIAIYAQQAQAANTLFALRLNDKNSDIFDRTLPRKGLWLRVIDGHSSQWVQGKTAPLEGYRKGVQLGGEVFTWQNESNQFSVGLMGGQAEQRSTFRNPDTDNLTTGNMKGFGAGVYATWHQLQDKQTGAYIDSWVQYQRFRHHINTEDGTERFTSKGITASIEAGYNALLAEHVTGKGTQIRFYLQPQAQLTYLGVNGKFSDSENSQVNLLGPRQLQSRVGVQAKAQFLLNKNIVIQPFAAVNTLYHSKPFGVEIDGERRVINNKTAIESQFGIAVKIKSHLTLQATFNRQTGKRHHAKQGALNLQWTF
;
A
#
# COMPACT_ATOMS: atom_id res chain seq x y z
N TYR A 1 -5.97 -50.77 47.24
CA TYR A 1 -5.17 -50.53 46.02
C TYR A 1 -6.00 -50.67 44.72
N GLU A 2 -6.93 -51.63 44.61
CA GLU A 2 -7.76 -51.82 43.40
C GLU A 2 -8.70 -50.65 43.03
N THR A 3 -9.25 -49.92 44.00
CA THR A 3 -10.18 -48.79 43.76
C THR A 3 -9.50 -47.56 43.16
N ARG A 4 -8.26 -47.26 43.58
CA ARG A 4 -7.44 -46.18 42.98
C ARG A 4 -6.97 -46.53 41.56
N SER A 5 -6.64 -47.80 41.31
CA SER A 5 -6.27 -48.29 39.97
C SER A 5 -7.44 -48.18 38.97
N LYS A 6 -8.66 -48.57 39.37
CA LYS A 6 -9.86 -48.44 38.53
C LYS A 6 -10.23 -46.98 38.24
N GLN A 7 -10.03 -46.05 39.18
CA GLN A 7 -10.25 -44.62 38.95
C GLN A 7 -9.19 -44.02 38.02
N ALA A 8 -7.92 -44.37 38.18
CA ALA A 8 -6.84 -43.93 37.29
C ALA A 8 -7.04 -44.46 35.86
N SER A 9 -7.45 -45.72 35.71
CA SER A 9 -7.78 -46.33 34.41
C SER A 9 -8.98 -45.64 33.74
N LYS A 10 -10.05 -45.32 34.48
CA LYS A 10 -11.19 -44.55 33.95
C LYS A 10 -10.81 -43.13 33.55
N GLN A 11 -9.92 -42.46 34.28
CA GLN A 11 -9.43 -41.13 33.91
C GLN A 11 -8.53 -41.17 32.68
N ALA A 12 -7.64 -42.15 32.57
CA ALA A 12 -6.79 -42.36 31.40
C ALA A 12 -7.63 -42.67 30.14
N SER A 13 -8.65 -43.53 30.26
CA SER A 13 -9.59 -43.83 29.17
C SER A 13 -10.39 -42.59 28.72
N LYS A 14 -10.86 -41.76 29.67
CA LYS A 14 -11.52 -40.48 29.33
C LYS A 14 -10.58 -39.49 28.65
N GLN A 15 -9.31 -39.42 29.05
CA GLN A 15 -8.32 -38.56 28.39
C GLN A 15 -7.97 -39.05 26.99
N ALA A 16 -7.81 -40.36 26.80
CA ALA A 16 -7.58 -40.98 25.49
C ALA A 16 -8.76 -40.74 24.54
N SER A 17 -10.01 -40.90 25.01
CA SER A 17 -11.21 -40.61 24.23
C SER A 17 -11.32 -39.12 23.85
N LYS A 18 -10.97 -38.19 24.75
CA LYS A 18 -10.90 -36.76 24.43
C LYS A 18 -9.82 -36.43 23.40
N GLN A 19 -8.66 -37.09 23.46
CA GLN A 19 -7.59 -36.89 22.47
C GLN A 19 -7.97 -37.46 21.10
N ALA A 20 -8.60 -38.65 21.07
CA ALA A 20 -9.11 -39.26 19.84
C ALA A 20 -10.20 -38.39 19.20
N SER A 21 -11.14 -37.85 19.99
CA SER A 21 -12.17 -36.93 19.51
C SER A 21 -11.57 -35.61 18.97
N LYS A 22 -10.54 -35.06 19.62
CA LYS A 22 -9.81 -33.89 19.10
C LYS A 22 -9.04 -34.19 17.81
N GLN A 23 -8.44 -35.37 17.68
CA GLN A 23 -7.76 -35.77 16.44
C GLN A 23 -8.75 -36.04 15.31
N ALA A 24 -9.88 -36.69 15.59
CA ALA A 24 -10.97 -36.90 14.63
C ALA A 24 -11.59 -35.56 14.19
N SER A 25 -11.80 -34.62 15.12
CA SER A 25 -12.24 -33.25 14.81
C SER A 25 -11.21 -32.48 13.96
N LYS A 26 -9.91 -32.63 14.24
CA LYS A 26 -8.83 -32.05 13.40
C LYS A 26 -8.73 -32.69 12.02
N GLN A 27 -8.96 -34.00 11.89
CA GLN A 27 -8.98 -34.68 10.60
C GLN A 27 -10.24 -34.35 9.80
N ALA A 28 -11.41 -34.28 10.44
CA ALA A 28 -12.66 -33.83 9.83
C ALA A 28 -12.58 -32.35 9.42
N SER A 29 -11.94 -31.50 10.24
CA SER A 29 -11.59 -30.12 9.91
C SER A 29 -10.65 -30.05 8.71
N LYS A 30 -9.58 -30.86 8.66
CA LYS A 30 -8.65 -30.93 7.52
C LYS A 30 -9.30 -31.51 6.26
N GLN A 31 -10.26 -32.44 6.37
CA GLN A 31 -11.02 -32.96 5.24
C GLN A 31 -12.09 -31.97 4.76
N LYS A 32 -12.76 -31.23 5.66
CA LYS A 32 -13.62 -30.09 5.30
C LYS A 32 -12.81 -28.97 4.68
N PHE A 33 -11.61 -28.69 5.18
CA PHE A 33 -10.71 -27.70 4.61
C PHE A 33 -10.17 -28.18 3.26
N LYS A 34 -9.75 -29.44 3.10
CA LYS A 34 -9.34 -29.99 1.79
C LYS A 34 -10.50 -30.06 0.79
N LYS A 35 -11.72 -30.45 1.19
CA LYS A 35 -12.89 -30.43 0.29
C LYS A 35 -13.32 -29.00 -0.03
N SER A 36 -13.33 -28.08 0.92
CA SER A 36 -13.64 -26.66 0.69
C SER A 36 -12.55 -25.97 -0.13
N PHE A 37 -11.28 -26.38 0.00
CA PHE A 37 -10.14 -25.84 -0.73
C PHE A 37 -10.03 -26.46 -2.13
N ILE A 38 -10.39 -27.73 -2.32
CA ILE A 38 -10.48 -28.37 -3.64
C ILE A 38 -11.74 -27.91 -4.39
N LEU A 39 -12.86 -27.68 -3.70
CA LEU A 39 -14.07 -27.08 -4.29
C LEU A 39 -13.87 -25.58 -4.57
N SER A 40 -13.12 -24.84 -3.72
CA SER A 40 -12.74 -23.46 -4.04
C SER A 40 -11.69 -23.39 -5.15
N LEU A 41 -10.75 -24.36 -5.25
CA LEU A 41 -9.80 -24.44 -6.37
C LEU A 41 -10.47 -24.87 -7.68
N LEU A 42 -11.49 -25.73 -7.65
CA LEU A 42 -12.23 -26.12 -8.86
C LEU A 42 -13.19 -25.00 -9.32
N VAL A 43 -13.70 -24.17 -8.40
CA VAL A 43 -14.49 -22.97 -8.76
C VAL A 43 -13.58 -21.81 -9.18
N SER A 44 -12.37 -21.68 -8.64
CA SER A 44 -11.41 -20.64 -9.06
C SER A 44 -10.62 -21.01 -10.33
N ALA A 45 -10.36 -22.30 -10.59
CA ALA A 45 -9.65 -22.75 -11.79
C ALA A 45 -10.54 -22.81 -13.05
N LEU A 46 -11.87 -22.74 -12.92
CA LEU A 46 -12.78 -22.60 -14.07
C LEU A 46 -13.02 -21.13 -14.49
N TYR A 47 -12.47 -20.16 -13.76
CA TYR A 47 -12.51 -18.73 -14.10
C TYR A 47 -11.14 -18.04 -14.12
N SER A 48 -10.03 -18.79 -14.08
CA SER A 48 -8.67 -18.26 -14.24
C SER A 48 -8.15 -18.53 -15.66
N SER A 49 -8.87 -18.03 -16.66
CA SER A 49 -8.19 -17.56 -17.87
C SER A 49 -7.84 -16.09 -17.62
N PRO A 50 -6.75 -15.54 -18.18
CA PRO A 50 -6.64 -14.10 -18.31
C PRO A 50 -7.70 -13.69 -19.34
N LEU A 51 -8.95 -13.61 -18.89
CA LEU A 51 -10.02 -13.00 -19.64
C LEU A 51 -9.64 -11.53 -19.68
N LEU A 52 -9.00 -11.15 -20.80
CA LEU A 52 -9.07 -9.78 -21.31
C LEU A 52 -10.45 -9.23 -20.95
N ALA A 53 -10.52 -8.09 -20.25
CA ALA A 53 -11.81 -7.50 -19.91
C ALA A 53 -12.66 -7.40 -21.19
N VAL A 54 -13.70 -8.23 -21.25
CA VAL A 54 -14.56 -8.39 -22.42
C VAL A 54 -15.44 -7.15 -22.47
N ASP A 55 -15.56 -6.53 -23.65
CA ASP A 55 -16.56 -5.49 -23.85
C ASP A 55 -17.94 -6.06 -23.53
N TYR A 56 -18.82 -5.28 -22.92
CA TYR A 56 -20.17 -5.76 -22.66
C TYR A 56 -20.87 -6.11 -23.99
N VAL A 57 -21.37 -7.34 -24.13
CA VAL A 57 -22.15 -7.80 -25.29
C VAL A 57 -23.50 -8.32 -24.79
N TYR A 58 -24.57 -8.03 -25.54
CA TYR A 58 -25.90 -8.57 -25.24
C TYR A 58 -25.89 -10.11 -25.20
N ASP A 59 -26.53 -10.66 -24.19
CA ASP A 59 -26.73 -12.09 -24.08
C ASP A 59 -27.86 -12.55 -25.02
N LYS A 60 -27.48 -12.94 -26.24
CA LYS A 60 -28.41 -13.46 -27.26
C LYS A 60 -29.09 -14.77 -26.87
N THR A 61 -28.66 -15.45 -25.81
CA THR A 61 -29.36 -16.62 -25.29
C THR A 61 -30.60 -16.24 -24.48
N LYS A 62 -30.67 -14.98 -24.02
CA LYS A 62 -31.73 -14.47 -23.15
C LYS A 62 -32.56 -13.35 -23.76
N LEU A 63 -32.07 -12.70 -24.81
CA LEU A 63 -32.75 -11.60 -25.51
C LEU A 63 -33.00 -11.96 -26.97
N THR A 64 -34.20 -11.67 -27.45
CA THR A 64 -34.57 -11.70 -28.87
C THR A 64 -33.97 -10.51 -29.64
N ASP A 65 -33.87 -10.63 -30.96
CA ASP A 65 -33.34 -9.54 -31.80
C ASP A 65 -34.23 -8.28 -31.75
N ASP A 66 -35.55 -8.43 -31.57
CA ASP A 66 -36.49 -7.31 -31.40
C ASP A 66 -36.26 -6.58 -30.08
N GLU A 67 -36.04 -7.31 -28.99
CA GLU A 67 -35.71 -6.74 -27.68
C GLU A 67 -34.38 -6.00 -27.72
N ILE A 68 -33.35 -6.60 -28.35
CA ILE A 68 -32.06 -5.93 -28.56
C ILE A 68 -32.24 -4.65 -29.39
N THR A 69 -33.06 -4.68 -30.44
CA THR A 69 -33.34 -3.52 -31.29
C THR A 69 -34.01 -2.41 -30.50
N ARG A 70 -35.00 -2.74 -29.67
CA ARG A 70 -35.67 -1.80 -28.78
C ARG A 70 -34.73 -1.19 -27.74
N LEU A 71 -33.90 -2.01 -27.11
CA LEU A 71 -32.86 -1.59 -26.17
C LEU A 71 -31.83 -0.66 -26.81
N LYS A 72 -31.49 -0.85 -28.09
CA LYS A 72 -30.65 0.06 -28.87
C LYS A 72 -31.35 1.40 -29.12
N LYS A 73 -32.62 1.37 -29.55
CA LYS A 73 -33.42 2.59 -29.75
C LYS A 73 -33.50 3.43 -28.49
N LEU A 74 -33.72 2.83 -27.31
CA LEU A 74 -33.75 3.58 -26.05
C LEU A 74 -32.43 4.29 -25.71
N ARG A 75 -31.29 3.79 -26.18
CA ARG A 75 -29.98 4.44 -26.03
C ARG A 75 -29.70 5.50 -27.11
N ASP A 76 -30.28 5.32 -28.28
CA ASP A 76 -30.17 6.23 -29.41
C ASP A 76 -31.04 7.48 -29.19
N ARG A 77 -30.39 8.64 -29.07
CA ARG A 77 -31.04 9.93 -28.82
C ARG A 77 -31.86 10.44 -30.01
N ASP A 78 -31.64 9.90 -31.20
CA ASP A 78 -32.39 10.26 -32.40
C ASP A 78 -33.60 9.34 -32.64
N SER A 79 -33.79 8.33 -31.78
CA SER A 79 -34.93 7.43 -31.85
C SER A 79 -36.24 8.09 -31.45
N GLU A 80 -37.35 7.43 -31.79
CA GLU A 80 -38.69 7.84 -31.42
C GLU A 80 -38.88 8.02 -29.90
N TYR A 81 -38.09 7.36 -29.05
CA TYR A 81 -38.25 7.43 -27.60
C TYR A 81 -37.82 8.75 -26.97
N TRP A 82 -37.06 9.57 -27.70
CA TRP A 82 -36.51 10.85 -27.23
C TRP A 82 -37.14 12.08 -27.90
N LYS A 83 -37.99 11.84 -28.90
CA LYS A 83 -38.64 12.92 -29.66
C LYS A 83 -39.84 13.48 -28.92
N GLU A 84 -39.99 14.80 -28.98
CA GLU A 84 -41.14 15.49 -28.39
C GLU A 84 -42.46 14.98 -28.99
N GLU A 85 -42.50 14.73 -30.30
CA GLU A 85 -43.72 14.27 -31.00
C GLU A 85 -44.28 12.96 -30.44
N THR A 86 -43.45 12.13 -29.81
CA THR A 86 -43.87 10.88 -29.16
C THR A 86 -44.73 11.13 -27.92
N TYR A 87 -44.49 12.24 -27.21
CA TYR A 87 -45.20 12.59 -25.98
C TYR A 87 -46.16 13.76 -26.19
N PHE A 88 -46.18 14.37 -27.37
CA PHE A 88 -46.93 15.58 -27.64
C PHE A 88 -48.44 15.37 -27.64
N ILE A 89 -49.15 16.30 -26.97
CA ILE A 89 -50.61 16.43 -27.03
C ILE A 89 -51.01 17.71 -27.78
N LYS A 90 -51.89 17.56 -28.77
CA LYS A 90 -52.40 18.65 -29.62
C LYS A 90 -53.44 19.46 -28.84
N SER A 91 -53.04 20.54 -28.17
CA SER A 91 -53.95 21.45 -27.46
C SER A 91 -54.58 22.49 -28.40
N THR A 92 -55.78 22.96 -28.05
CA THR A 92 -56.41 24.18 -28.60
C THR A 92 -55.71 25.45 -28.08
N PRO A 93 -55.84 26.63 -28.75
CA PRO A 93 -54.87 27.74 -28.70
C PRO A 93 -54.71 28.51 -27.37
N GLN A 94 -55.28 28.06 -26.25
CA GLN A 94 -55.24 28.80 -24.99
C GLN A 94 -54.85 27.89 -23.81
N SER A 95 -53.54 27.83 -23.61
CA SER A 95 -52.76 27.51 -22.40
C SER A 95 -52.07 26.12 -22.28
N PRO A 96 -50.77 26.09 -21.92
CA PRO A 96 -49.89 24.90 -21.79
C PRO A 96 -50.19 24.07 -20.53
N PRO A 97 -49.72 22.79 -20.40
CA PRO A 97 -48.63 22.17 -21.16
C PRO A 97 -49.07 21.19 -22.26
N ASN A 98 -48.29 21.15 -23.34
CA ASN A 98 -48.50 20.25 -24.49
C ASN A 98 -47.78 18.90 -24.33
N ILE A 99 -47.24 18.65 -23.14
CA ILE A 99 -46.72 17.36 -22.70
C ILE A 99 -47.70 16.89 -21.61
N PRO A 100 -48.18 15.64 -21.65
CA PRO A 100 -49.04 15.09 -20.61
C PRO A 100 -48.19 14.55 -19.46
N ARG A 101 -48.67 14.68 -18.23
CA ARG A 101 -48.13 14.03 -17.04
C ARG A 101 -48.43 12.52 -17.07
N LEU A 102 -47.38 11.71 -16.98
CA LEU A 102 -47.45 10.25 -16.99
C LEU A 102 -47.33 9.69 -15.57
N PHE A 103 -48.21 8.79 -15.15
CA PHE A 103 -48.15 8.18 -13.82
C PHE A 103 -48.73 6.76 -13.78
N PRO A 104 -48.33 5.92 -12.81
CA PRO A 104 -48.92 4.59 -12.61
C PRO A 104 -50.39 4.69 -12.19
N LYS A 105 -51.20 3.68 -12.52
CA LYS A 105 -52.62 3.64 -12.13
C LYS A 105 -52.81 3.64 -10.61
N ASN A 106 -51.97 2.89 -9.91
CA ASN A 106 -51.91 2.85 -8.46
C ASN A 106 -50.71 3.66 -7.98
N SER A 107 -50.97 4.90 -7.52
CA SER A 107 -49.91 5.82 -7.07
C SER A 107 -49.34 5.49 -5.68
N PHE A 108 -49.95 4.53 -4.96
CA PHE A 108 -49.58 4.13 -3.59
C PHE A 108 -49.09 2.68 -3.48
N ASP A 109 -49.22 1.86 -4.53
CA ASP A 109 -48.64 0.52 -4.55
C ASP A 109 -47.19 0.61 -5.00
N SER A 110 -46.29 0.84 -4.05
CA SER A 110 -44.86 0.71 -4.25
C SER A 110 -44.52 -0.75 -4.54
N PHE A 111 -44.66 -1.22 -5.78
CA PHE A 111 -44.09 -2.48 -6.27
C PHE A 111 -44.19 -3.65 -5.24
N GLU A 112 -45.37 -3.85 -4.59
CA GLU A 112 -45.49 -4.78 -3.45
C GLU A 112 -45.32 -6.27 -3.83
N ASN A 113 -45.26 -6.59 -5.13
CA ASN A 113 -45.19 -7.95 -5.65
C ASN A 113 -43.78 -8.41 -6.07
N ILE A 114 -42.71 -7.73 -5.66
CA ILE A 114 -41.38 -8.33 -5.77
C ILE A 114 -41.22 -9.31 -4.60
N ASN A 115 -41.16 -10.60 -4.92
CA ASN A 115 -40.92 -11.62 -3.90
C ASN A 115 -39.49 -11.50 -3.37
N ASN A 116 -39.35 -10.85 -2.22
CA ASN A 116 -38.10 -10.58 -1.50
C ASN A 116 -37.30 -11.84 -1.09
N SER A 117 -37.82 -13.06 -1.33
CA SER A 117 -37.16 -14.33 -1.03
C SER A 117 -36.53 -15.02 -2.27
N LYS A 118 -36.65 -14.43 -3.47
CA LYS A 118 -36.12 -15.00 -4.72
C LYS A 118 -35.29 -13.96 -5.49
N GLU A 119 -34.24 -14.43 -6.16
CA GLU A 119 -33.40 -13.61 -7.05
C GLU A 119 -34.21 -13.31 -8.34
N ILE A 120 -34.61 -12.06 -8.58
CA ILE A 120 -35.37 -11.69 -9.78
C ILE A 120 -34.40 -11.32 -10.89
N SER A 121 -34.16 -12.29 -11.77
CA SER A 121 -33.52 -12.05 -13.05
C SER A 121 -34.58 -11.60 -14.05
N PHE A 122 -34.45 -10.46 -14.74
CA PHE A 122 -35.37 -10.09 -15.83
C PHE A 122 -35.30 -11.03 -17.05
N TYR A 123 -34.51 -12.10 -16.95
CA TYR A 123 -34.41 -13.19 -17.90
C TYR A 123 -35.20 -14.44 -17.48
N ASP A 124 -35.69 -14.51 -16.24
CA ASP A 124 -36.50 -15.62 -15.75
C ASP A 124 -37.98 -15.35 -16.02
N LYS A 125 -38.49 -15.92 -17.13
CA LYS A 125 -39.88 -15.81 -17.60
C LYS A 125 -40.94 -16.06 -16.51
N GLU A 126 -40.62 -16.83 -15.46
CA GLU A 126 -41.55 -17.20 -14.39
C GLU A 126 -41.78 -16.07 -13.35
N PHE A 127 -40.93 -15.04 -13.32
CA PHE A 127 -41.04 -13.92 -12.35
C PHE A 127 -41.10 -12.54 -13.00
N THR A 128 -40.84 -12.45 -14.31
CA THR A 128 -40.91 -11.22 -15.10
C THR A 128 -41.67 -11.40 -16.41
N GLU A 129 -42.70 -12.27 -16.43
CA GLU A 129 -43.52 -12.60 -17.61
C GLU A 129 -44.02 -11.35 -18.37
N ASP A 130 -44.07 -10.21 -17.68
CA ASP A 130 -44.52 -8.91 -18.18
C ASP A 130 -43.49 -7.76 -18.11
N TYR A 131 -42.20 -7.94 -17.79
CA TYR A 131 -41.30 -6.78 -17.53
C TYR A 131 -40.07 -6.76 -18.44
N LEU A 132 -40.25 -6.32 -19.68
CA LEU A 132 -39.17 -6.40 -20.66
C LEU A 132 -38.22 -5.20 -20.71
N VAL A 133 -38.53 -4.03 -20.13
CA VAL A 133 -37.56 -2.92 -20.15
C VAL A 133 -37.77 -1.89 -19.02
N GLY A 134 -36.90 -1.90 -18.01
CA GLY A 134 -36.62 -0.80 -17.08
C GLY A 134 -37.76 -0.16 -16.25
N PHE A 135 -37.36 0.61 -15.25
CA PHE A 135 -38.22 1.57 -14.54
C PHE A 135 -38.38 2.85 -15.38
N ALA A 136 -38.81 2.70 -16.64
CA ALA A 136 -38.98 3.85 -17.52
C ALA A 136 -40.07 4.78 -16.99
N GLN A 137 -39.76 6.07 -16.94
CA GLN A 137 -40.68 7.14 -16.57
C GLN A 137 -41.44 7.70 -17.79
N GLY A 138 -41.19 7.14 -18.96
CA GLY A 138 -41.85 7.41 -20.23
C GLY A 138 -42.06 6.12 -21.03
N PHE A 139 -42.05 6.26 -22.34
CA PHE A 139 -42.20 5.15 -23.27
C PHE A 139 -40.89 4.34 -23.36
N GLY A 140 -40.97 3.01 -23.39
CA GLY A 140 -39.78 2.15 -23.39
C GLY A 140 -40.00 0.76 -22.81
N VAL A 141 -40.99 0.58 -21.92
CA VAL A 141 -41.40 -0.71 -21.36
C VAL A 141 -42.34 -1.43 -22.32
N ALA A 142 -42.03 -2.66 -22.76
CA ALA A 142 -42.86 -3.35 -23.77
C ALA A 142 -44.23 -3.74 -23.23
N LYS A 143 -44.24 -4.29 -22.02
CA LYS A 143 -45.43 -4.67 -21.27
C LYS A 143 -45.19 -4.37 -19.79
N ARG A 144 -46.25 -4.16 -19.00
CA ARG A 144 -46.22 -4.17 -17.51
C ARG A 144 -47.63 -4.39 -16.98
N ASN A 145 -47.79 -5.31 -16.01
CA ASN A 145 -49.08 -5.61 -15.37
C ASN A 145 -50.22 -5.85 -16.40
N GLY A 146 -49.96 -6.61 -17.47
CA GLY A 146 -50.94 -6.86 -18.54
C GLY A 146 -51.16 -5.72 -19.55
N GLU A 147 -50.60 -4.52 -19.35
CA GLU A 147 -50.66 -3.41 -20.32
C GLU A 147 -49.45 -3.42 -21.24
N THR A 148 -49.62 -3.02 -22.51
CA THR A 148 -48.54 -2.93 -23.50
C THR A 148 -48.27 -1.47 -23.88
N GLU A 149 -47.02 -1.11 -24.17
CA GLU A 149 -46.71 0.24 -24.66
C GLU A 149 -47.47 0.56 -25.95
N GLU A 150 -47.60 -0.41 -26.86
CA GLU A 150 -48.24 -0.21 -28.16
C GLU A 150 -49.67 0.31 -27.98
N THR A 151 -50.41 -0.24 -27.03
CA THR A 151 -51.77 0.20 -26.70
C THR A 151 -51.83 1.63 -26.14
N VAL A 152 -50.82 2.04 -25.35
CA VAL A 152 -50.75 3.40 -24.79
C VAL A 152 -50.36 4.40 -25.86
N ARG A 153 -49.41 4.06 -26.74
CA ARG A 153 -49.03 4.89 -27.89
C ARG A 153 -50.18 5.08 -28.88
N GLN A 154 -50.94 4.01 -29.14
CA GLN A 154 -52.14 4.09 -29.97
C GLN A 154 -53.17 5.04 -29.35
N TYR A 155 -53.39 4.97 -28.03
CA TYR A 155 -54.27 5.90 -27.33
C TYR A 155 -53.84 7.37 -27.50
N PHE A 156 -52.55 7.69 -27.39
CA PHE A 156 -52.05 9.07 -27.62
C PHE A 156 -52.40 9.57 -29.02
N LYS A 157 -52.17 8.71 -30.02
CA LYS A 157 -52.31 9.08 -31.43
C LYS A 157 -53.76 9.14 -31.91
N GLU A 158 -54.58 8.17 -31.51
CA GLU A 158 -55.93 7.95 -32.05
C GLU A 158 -57.03 8.47 -31.15
N CYS A 159 -56.81 8.60 -29.84
CA CYS A 159 -57.81 9.05 -28.88
C CYS A 159 -57.52 10.46 -28.34
N LEU A 160 -56.31 10.68 -27.82
CA LEU A 160 -55.96 11.94 -27.16
C LEU A 160 -55.78 13.08 -28.17
N ASN A 161 -54.94 12.88 -29.19
CA ASN A 161 -54.62 13.90 -30.21
C ASN A 161 -55.74 14.19 -31.22
N THR A 162 -56.75 13.34 -31.30
CA THR A 162 -57.92 13.51 -32.17
C THR A 162 -59.13 14.07 -31.42
N GLY A 163 -59.03 14.26 -30.09
CA GLY A 163 -60.13 14.73 -29.25
C GLY A 163 -61.20 13.68 -28.93
N LYS A 164 -60.98 12.40 -29.28
CA LYS A 164 -61.95 11.31 -29.08
C LYS A 164 -61.97 10.70 -27.67
N HIS A 165 -60.96 10.98 -26.85
CA HIS A 165 -60.77 10.37 -25.53
C HIS A 165 -61.96 10.47 -24.55
N SER A 166 -62.83 11.49 -24.70
CA SER A 166 -63.99 11.69 -23.82
C SER A 166 -65.28 10.98 -24.31
N ASN A 167 -65.38 10.64 -25.59
CA ASN A 167 -66.67 10.29 -26.24
C ASN A 167 -66.66 8.98 -27.04
N ASP A 168 -65.50 8.37 -27.27
CA ASP A 168 -65.38 7.14 -28.06
C ASP A 168 -65.26 5.90 -27.13
N PRO A 169 -66.23 4.97 -27.14
CA PRO A 169 -66.21 3.78 -26.29
C PRO A 169 -65.06 2.80 -26.61
N THR A 170 -64.37 2.96 -27.74
CA THR A 170 -63.18 2.17 -28.10
C THR A 170 -61.90 2.69 -27.44
N CYS A 171 -61.89 3.92 -26.93
CA CYS A 171 -60.77 4.48 -26.19
C CYS A 171 -60.79 3.99 -24.74
N LYS A 172 -59.92 3.02 -24.40
CA LYS A 172 -59.68 2.62 -23.00
C LYS A 172 -59.31 3.86 -22.17
N SER A 173 -59.90 4.01 -20.98
CA SER A 173 -59.70 5.17 -20.11
C SER A 173 -58.32 5.13 -19.42
N TYR A 174 -57.27 5.51 -20.15
CA TYR A 174 -55.95 5.80 -19.57
C TYR A 174 -55.92 7.16 -18.86
N SER A 175 -56.97 7.98 -18.96
CA SER A 175 -56.93 9.39 -18.60
C SER A 175 -58.01 9.75 -17.59
N THR A 176 -57.72 10.70 -16.69
CA THR A 176 -58.74 11.45 -15.92
C THR A 176 -59.06 12.82 -16.54
N ASP A 177 -58.14 13.35 -17.36
CA ASP A 177 -58.26 14.53 -18.20
C ASP A 177 -57.19 14.52 -19.32
N ALA A 178 -57.23 15.48 -20.26
CA ALA A 178 -56.33 15.52 -21.42
C ALA A 178 -54.82 15.60 -21.09
N TYR A 179 -54.45 15.92 -19.84
CA TYR A 179 -53.07 16.15 -19.41
C TYR A 179 -52.56 15.09 -18.43
N ASN A 180 -53.44 14.26 -17.86
CA ASN A 180 -53.10 13.26 -16.85
C ASN A 180 -53.33 11.84 -17.38
N ILE A 181 -52.24 11.11 -17.65
CA ILE A 181 -52.27 9.76 -18.20
C ILE A 181 -51.80 8.73 -17.16
N LYS A 182 -52.71 7.82 -16.80
CA LYS A 182 -52.54 6.67 -15.92
C LYS A 182 -52.30 5.39 -16.71
N SER A 183 -51.11 4.81 -16.62
CA SER A 183 -50.84 3.48 -17.15
C SER A 183 -49.79 2.78 -16.29
N ASP A 184 -49.94 1.47 -16.15
CA ASP A 184 -48.96 0.64 -15.43
C ASP A 184 -47.63 0.55 -16.19
N ILE A 185 -47.59 0.90 -17.48
CA ILE A 185 -46.35 1.05 -18.26
C ILE A 185 -45.43 2.14 -17.66
N PHE A 186 -45.96 3.15 -16.97
CA PHE A 186 -45.17 4.24 -16.38
C PHE A 186 -44.90 3.99 -14.89
N ALA A 187 -43.76 4.46 -14.40
CA ALA A 187 -43.43 4.43 -12.98
C ALA A 187 -42.84 5.78 -12.55
N LEU A 188 -43.31 6.32 -11.42
CA LEU A 188 -42.79 7.55 -10.79
C LEU A 188 -42.39 7.23 -9.35
N ASN A 189 -41.36 7.91 -8.83
CA ASN A 189 -40.90 7.75 -7.44
C ASN A 189 -40.80 6.28 -7.03
N THR A 190 -40.15 5.48 -7.86
CA THR A 190 -40.11 4.02 -7.65
C THR A 190 -39.22 3.71 -6.46
N ILE A 191 -39.71 2.86 -5.56
CA ILE A 191 -38.93 2.40 -4.40
C ILE A 191 -38.74 0.89 -4.50
N VAL A 192 -37.47 0.47 -4.53
CA VAL A 192 -37.03 -0.92 -4.52
C VAL A 192 -36.51 -1.22 -3.11
N LYS A 193 -37.09 -2.23 -2.45
CA LYS A 193 -36.73 -2.65 -1.08
C LYS A 193 -36.49 -4.15 -1.03
N ASN A 194 -35.44 -4.59 -0.35
CA ASN A 194 -35.10 -6.00 -0.14
C ASN A 194 -35.21 -6.89 -1.39
N SER A 195 -34.76 -6.37 -2.53
CA SER A 195 -34.97 -6.97 -3.85
C SER A 195 -33.66 -7.21 -4.59
N HIS A 196 -33.59 -8.26 -5.39
CA HIS A 196 -32.48 -8.52 -6.31
C HIS A 196 -32.99 -8.40 -7.75
N ILE A 197 -32.47 -7.45 -8.50
CA ILE A 197 -33.00 -7.03 -9.80
C ILE A 197 -31.87 -7.07 -10.83
N ASN A 198 -32.02 -7.84 -11.90
CA ASN A 198 -30.99 -7.94 -12.94
C ASN A 198 -31.53 -7.60 -14.34
N SER A 199 -31.22 -6.39 -14.84
CA SER A 199 -31.75 -5.81 -16.09
C SER A 199 -30.66 -5.29 -17.03
N GLU A 200 -30.99 -5.19 -18.33
CA GLU A 200 -30.16 -4.44 -19.29
C GLU A 200 -30.21 -2.93 -19.04
N ILE A 201 -31.41 -2.41 -18.79
CA ILE A 201 -31.68 -1.01 -18.48
C ILE A 201 -32.46 -1.01 -17.18
N LEU A 202 -31.85 -0.42 -16.15
CA LEU A 202 -32.45 -0.26 -14.83
C LEU A 202 -33.52 0.82 -14.88
N ALA A 203 -33.21 2.00 -15.41
CA ALA A 203 -34.17 3.11 -15.48
C ALA A 203 -33.91 4.04 -16.67
N VAL A 204 -34.98 4.65 -17.20
CA VAL A 204 -34.92 5.59 -18.32
C VAL A 204 -35.74 6.83 -17.99
N GLY A 205 -35.10 8.00 -18.01
CA GLY A 205 -35.72 9.32 -17.84
C GLY A 205 -35.92 10.06 -19.17
N ASN A 206 -36.34 9.36 -20.23
CA ASN A 206 -36.53 9.96 -21.56
C ASN A 206 -37.69 10.96 -21.63
N TYR A 207 -38.62 10.85 -20.69
CA TYR A 207 -39.69 11.81 -20.48
C TYR A 207 -39.25 12.99 -19.58
N THR A 208 -38.17 12.84 -18.81
CA THR A 208 -37.75 13.80 -17.77
C THR A 208 -37.49 15.19 -18.30
N LYS A 209 -36.68 15.32 -19.35
CA LYS A 209 -36.33 16.63 -19.92
C LYS A 209 -37.54 17.35 -20.53
N LEU A 210 -38.40 16.60 -21.22
CA LEU A 210 -39.61 17.13 -21.82
C LEU A 210 -40.57 17.65 -20.74
N MET A 211 -40.76 16.88 -19.67
CA MET A 211 -41.56 17.27 -18.51
C MET A 211 -41.01 18.52 -17.82
N LEU A 212 -39.71 18.57 -17.51
CA LEU A 212 -39.06 19.73 -16.89
C LEU A 212 -39.18 20.99 -17.77
N SER A 213 -39.06 20.85 -19.10
CA SER A 213 -39.27 21.97 -20.02
C SER A 213 -40.71 22.48 -20.00
N ALA A 214 -41.69 21.57 -19.87
CA ALA A 214 -43.10 21.91 -19.80
C ALA A 214 -43.49 22.52 -18.45
N GLN A 215 -42.79 22.18 -17.36
CA GLN A 215 -43.06 22.70 -16.01
C GLN A 215 -42.97 24.22 -15.92
N HIS A 216 -42.07 24.85 -16.67
CA HIS A 216 -41.87 26.29 -16.66
C HIS A 216 -42.77 27.07 -17.65
N SER A 217 -43.70 26.40 -18.31
CA SER A 217 -44.55 27.02 -19.35
C SER A 217 -45.69 27.88 -18.79
N SER A 218 -46.13 27.64 -17.55
CA SER A 218 -47.13 28.45 -16.84
C SER A 218 -47.13 28.11 -15.34
N THR A 219 -47.73 28.97 -14.50
CA THR A 219 -47.96 28.68 -13.07
C THR A 219 -48.80 27.42 -12.85
N TRP A 220 -49.76 27.16 -13.75
CA TRP A 220 -50.56 25.93 -13.70
C TRP A 220 -49.73 24.68 -14.03
N ALA A 221 -48.84 24.76 -15.04
CA ALA A 221 -47.92 23.67 -15.34
C ALA A 221 -46.93 23.42 -14.19
N GLU A 222 -46.45 24.48 -13.53
CA GLU A 222 -45.61 24.36 -12.34
C GLU A 222 -46.32 23.58 -11.22
N HIS A 223 -47.59 23.90 -10.96
CA HIS A 223 -48.42 23.13 -10.04
C HIS A 223 -48.65 21.68 -10.50
N LEU A 224 -48.95 21.46 -11.79
CA LEU A 224 -49.21 20.13 -12.36
C LEU A 224 -48.01 19.17 -12.17
N TYR A 225 -46.79 19.70 -12.31
CA TYR A 225 -45.55 18.92 -12.27
C TYR A 225 -44.79 18.98 -10.94
N SER A 226 -45.22 19.81 -9.98
CA SER A 226 -44.55 20.04 -8.68
C SER A 226 -44.21 18.77 -7.88
N ASN A 227 -44.96 17.67 -8.05
CA ASN A 227 -44.76 16.38 -7.38
C ASN A 227 -44.44 15.24 -8.36
N ALA A 228 -43.96 15.56 -9.56
CA ALA A 228 -43.60 14.59 -10.58
C ALA A 228 -42.10 14.21 -10.51
N GLU A 229 -41.46 14.32 -9.34
CA GLU A 229 -40.03 14.03 -9.19
C GLU A 229 -39.69 12.63 -9.74
N LEU A 230 -38.68 12.61 -10.59
CA LEU A 230 -38.35 11.47 -11.43
C LEU A 230 -37.25 10.65 -10.79
N SER A 231 -37.58 10.06 -9.65
CA SER A 231 -36.64 9.36 -8.78
C SER A 231 -36.80 7.82 -8.81
N LEU A 232 -35.67 7.15 -8.61
CA LEU A 232 -35.59 5.74 -8.23
C LEU A 232 -34.86 5.65 -6.89
N THR A 233 -35.50 5.06 -5.90
CA THR A 233 -34.91 4.76 -4.58
C THR A 233 -34.64 3.26 -4.49
N VAL A 234 -33.42 2.87 -4.14
CA VAL A 234 -33.01 1.49 -3.95
C VAL A 234 -32.46 1.34 -2.54
N GLN A 235 -33.19 0.61 -1.70
CA GLN A 235 -32.89 0.52 -0.29
C GLN A 235 -33.04 -0.88 0.31
N ASP A 236 -32.76 -1.01 1.61
CA ASP A 236 -33.02 -2.21 2.42
C ASP A 236 -32.35 -3.48 1.88
N ASN A 237 -31.02 -3.48 1.71
CA ASN A 237 -30.21 -4.59 1.19
C ASN A 237 -30.56 -5.02 -0.23
N SER A 238 -31.11 -4.10 -1.04
CA SER A 238 -31.39 -4.40 -2.45
C SER A 238 -30.12 -4.43 -3.29
N HIS A 239 -30.11 -5.32 -4.29
CA HIS A 239 -29.10 -5.42 -5.32
C HIS A 239 -29.75 -5.19 -6.68
N VAL A 240 -29.31 -4.16 -7.42
CA VAL A 240 -29.84 -3.83 -8.74
C VAL A 240 -28.72 -3.83 -9.78
N ILE A 241 -28.98 -4.39 -10.95
CA ILE A 241 -28.05 -4.43 -12.09
C ILE A 241 -28.75 -3.81 -13.29
N GLY A 242 -28.07 -2.90 -13.99
CA GLY A 242 -28.56 -2.33 -15.24
C GLY A 242 -28.18 -0.87 -15.43
N GLN A 243 -28.32 -0.41 -16.67
CA GLN A 243 -27.99 0.95 -17.07
C GLN A 243 -29.04 1.97 -16.60
N THR A 244 -28.62 3.14 -16.13
CA THR A 244 -29.50 4.31 -16.03
C THR A 244 -29.31 5.23 -17.23
N ILE A 245 -30.40 5.69 -17.84
CA ILE A 245 -30.34 6.58 -19.01
C ILE A 245 -31.10 7.86 -18.70
N ASP A 246 -30.35 8.94 -18.44
CA ASP A 246 -30.90 10.29 -18.19
C ASP A 246 -31.89 10.33 -17.02
N LEU A 247 -31.60 9.57 -15.97
CA LEU A 247 -32.48 9.46 -14.80
C LEU A 247 -32.42 10.75 -13.96
N GLY A 248 -33.58 11.28 -13.58
CA GLY A 248 -33.68 12.51 -12.78
C GLY A 248 -33.03 12.38 -11.40
N ALA A 249 -33.36 11.33 -10.64
CA ALA A 249 -32.73 11.07 -9.35
C ALA A 249 -32.53 9.58 -9.08
N LEU A 250 -31.38 9.22 -8.52
CA LEU A 250 -31.10 7.90 -7.96
C LEU A 250 -30.69 8.04 -6.50
N ILE A 251 -31.42 7.37 -5.61
CA ILE A 251 -31.16 7.34 -4.18
C ILE A 251 -30.80 5.91 -3.83
N LEU A 252 -29.58 5.69 -3.36
CA LEU A 252 -29.08 4.37 -2.94
C LEU A 252 -28.80 4.37 -1.44
N THR A 253 -29.50 3.54 -0.69
CA THR A 253 -29.35 3.43 0.77
C THR A 253 -29.19 1.98 1.21
N ASN A 254 -28.06 1.58 1.78
CA ASN A 254 -27.80 0.17 2.15
C ASN A 254 -28.06 -0.79 0.96
N SER A 255 -27.52 -0.47 -0.21
CA SER A 255 -27.80 -1.20 -1.44
C SER A 255 -26.56 -1.35 -2.33
N LEU A 256 -26.63 -2.27 -3.29
CA LEU A 256 -25.62 -2.50 -4.33
C LEU A 256 -26.23 -2.18 -5.69
N TRP A 257 -25.55 -1.33 -6.47
CA TRP A 257 -25.85 -1.09 -7.87
C TRP A 257 -24.68 -1.51 -8.77
N GLU A 258 -24.94 -2.38 -9.74
CA GLU A 258 -24.00 -2.72 -10.81
C GLU A 258 -24.44 -2.05 -12.12
N PRO A 259 -23.90 -0.87 -12.48
CA PRO A 259 -24.22 -0.22 -13.74
C PRO A 259 -23.83 -1.10 -14.92
N ARG A 260 -24.63 -1.03 -15.99
CA ARG A 260 -24.24 -1.53 -17.31
C ARG A 260 -24.05 -0.36 -18.24
N TRP A 261 -23.09 -0.47 -19.17
CA TRP A 261 -22.79 0.59 -20.13
C TRP A 261 -22.51 1.95 -19.46
N ASN A 262 -22.58 3.03 -20.22
CA ASN A 262 -22.50 4.39 -19.72
C ASN A 262 -23.83 4.78 -19.06
N SER A 263 -23.82 4.95 -17.74
CA SER A 263 -24.97 5.35 -16.95
C SER A 263 -24.94 6.87 -16.69
N ASN A 264 -26.10 7.52 -16.72
CA ASN A 264 -26.23 8.97 -16.55
C ASN A 264 -27.40 9.33 -15.63
N ILE A 265 -27.10 10.13 -14.62
CA ILE A 265 -28.02 10.53 -13.56
C ILE A 265 -27.90 12.04 -13.32
N ASP A 266 -29.01 12.74 -13.14
CA ASP A 266 -28.98 14.15 -12.76
C ASP A 266 -28.64 14.31 -11.28
N TYR A 267 -29.40 13.71 -10.36
CA TYR A 267 -29.14 13.76 -8.92
C TYR A 267 -28.82 12.38 -8.33
N LEU A 268 -27.64 12.22 -7.72
CA LEU A 268 -27.23 10.99 -7.04
C LEU A 268 -27.10 11.23 -5.54
N ALA A 269 -27.87 10.49 -4.75
CA ALA A 269 -27.76 10.45 -3.29
C ALA A 269 -27.38 9.04 -2.84
N THR A 270 -26.39 8.95 -1.95
CA THR A 270 -25.86 7.66 -1.50
C THR A 270 -25.63 7.62 0.00
N GLU A 271 -26.08 6.56 0.65
CA GLU A 271 -25.86 6.29 2.06
C GLU A 271 -25.54 4.80 2.26
N ASN A 272 -24.29 4.48 2.61
CA ASN A 272 -23.82 3.09 2.70
C ASN A 272 -24.16 2.26 1.45
N ALA A 273 -23.95 2.86 0.28
CA ALA A 273 -24.22 2.23 -1.02
C ALA A 273 -22.93 1.75 -1.69
N ASP A 274 -22.98 0.60 -2.33
CA ASP A 274 -21.94 0.10 -3.22
C ASP A 274 -22.35 0.32 -4.68
N ILE A 275 -21.43 0.86 -5.48
CA ILE A 275 -21.60 1.01 -6.94
C ILE A 275 -20.44 0.25 -7.58
N ARG A 276 -20.74 -0.88 -8.24
CA ARG A 276 -19.73 -1.85 -8.68
C ARG A 276 -19.67 -1.95 -10.19
N PHE A 277 -18.53 -1.53 -10.75
CA PHE A 277 -18.21 -1.62 -12.17
C PHE A 277 -17.54 -2.97 -12.46
N ASN A 278 -18.23 -3.80 -13.23
CA ASN A 278 -17.83 -5.14 -13.62
C ASN A 278 -16.94 -5.17 -14.87
N THR A 279 -17.10 -4.21 -15.80
CA THR A 279 -16.39 -4.21 -17.08
C THR A 279 -15.81 -2.84 -17.43
N LYS A 280 -14.87 -2.82 -18.38
CA LYS A 280 -14.30 -1.57 -18.90
C LYS A 280 -15.30 -0.75 -19.74
N SER A 281 -16.42 -1.33 -20.16
CA SER A 281 -17.44 -0.61 -20.95
C SER A 281 -18.36 0.26 -20.10
N GLU A 282 -18.25 0.16 -18.78
CA GLU A 282 -19.13 0.89 -17.86
C GLU A 282 -18.52 2.22 -17.42
N SER A 283 -19.38 3.21 -17.26
CA SER A 283 -19.04 4.51 -16.68
C SER A 283 -20.27 5.13 -16.03
N LEU A 284 -20.05 6.14 -15.20
CA LEU A 284 -21.10 6.90 -14.55
C LEU A 284 -20.88 8.40 -14.74
N LEU A 285 -21.89 9.09 -15.27
CA LEU A 285 -22.00 10.53 -15.33
C LEU A 285 -23.05 11.02 -14.32
N VAL A 286 -22.66 11.94 -13.43
CA VAL A 286 -23.56 12.63 -12.50
C VAL A 286 -23.59 14.10 -12.83
N LYS A 287 -24.77 14.62 -13.20
CA LYS A 287 -24.89 16.03 -13.68
C LYS A 287 -25.05 17.05 -12.56
N GLY A 288 -25.56 16.65 -11.40
CA GLY A 288 -25.82 17.49 -10.24
C GLY A 288 -24.72 17.42 -9.20
N ASN A 289 -24.89 18.18 -8.10
CA ASN A 289 -23.99 18.11 -6.95
C ASN A 289 -24.04 16.71 -6.31
N TYR A 290 -22.91 16.25 -5.79
CA TYR A 290 -22.79 14.94 -5.15
C TYR A 290 -22.18 15.07 -3.75
N ALA A 291 -22.86 14.53 -2.73
CA ALA A 291 -22.48 14.69 -1.32
C ALA A 291 -21.55 13.59 -0.78
N GLY A 292 -21.04 12.70 -1.65
CA GLY A 292 -20.24 11.56 -1.23
C GLY A 292 -21.07 10.45 -0.58
N GLY A 293 -20.39 9.49 0.04
CA GLY A 293 -21.03 8.40 0.81
C GLY A 293 -21.09 7.04 0.13
N ALA A 294 -20.71 6.95 -1.15
CA ALA A 294 -20.63 5.68 -1.88
C ALA A 294 -19.28 4.96 -1.73
N ARG A 295 -19.32 3.64 -1.92
CA ARG A 295 -18.16 2.78 -2.19
C ARG A 295 -18.18 2.39 -3.67
N PHE A 296 -17.30 2.99 -4.46
CA PHE A 296 -17.14 2.64 -5.87
C PHE A 296 -16.16 1.48 -5.99
N ARG A 297 -16.64 0.35 -6.52
CA ARG A 297 -15.89 -0.89 -6.68
C ARG A 297 -15.57 -1.16 -8.13
N PHE A 298 -14.34 -1.59 -8.38
CA PHE A 298 -13.85 -1.93 -9.71
C PHE A 298 -13.46 -3.41 -9.70
N ALA A 299 -14.26 -4.22 -10.40
CA ALA A 299 -14.07 -5.67 -10.51
C ALA A 299 -13.27 -6.08 -11.74
N TYR A 300 -12.85 -5.12 -12.58
CA TYR A 300 -11.96 -5.33 -13.73
C TYR A 300 -10.60 -4.66 -13.51
N ASP A 301 -9.61 -5.03 -14.32
CA ASP A 301 -8.29 -4.41 -14.29
C ASP A 301 -8.35 -3.05 -15.03
N LEU A 302 -8.10 -1.97 -14.29
CA LEU A 302 -8.07 -0.61 -14.86
C LEU A 302 -7.03 -0.43 -15.96
N GLN A 303 -6.00 -1.27 -16.02
CA GLN A 303 -4.99 -1.24 -17.08
C GLN A 303 -5.59 -1.39 -18.48
N ASP A 304 -6.77 -2.03 -18.58
CA ASP A 304 -7.47 -2.22 -19.85
C ASP A 304 -8.22 -0.97 -20.32
N LYS A 305 -8.30 0.09 -19.49
CA LYS A 305 -8.84 1.40 -19.88
C LYS A 305 -7.72 2.35 -20.27
N ALA A 306 -7.99 3.17 -21.29
CA ALA A 306 -7.10 4.28 -21.62
C ALA A 306 -6.98 5.22 -20.41
N PRO A 307 -5.77 5.65 -20.02
CA PRO A 307 -5.54 6.45 -18.81
C PRO A 307 -6.37 7.73 -18.72
N GLU A 308 -6.73 8.31 -19.87
CA GLU A 308 -7.48 9.56 -19.99
C GLU A 308 -9.01 9.36 -20.00
N THR A 309 -9.50 8.11 -19.93
CA THR A 309 -10.94 7.82 -19.97
C THR A 309 -11.47 7.59 -18.56
N PRO A 310 -12.09 8.61 -17.92
CA PRO A 310 -12.60 8.46 -16.57
C PRO A 310 -13.73 7.44 -16.50
N VAL A 311 -13.80 6.72 -15.39
CA VAL A 311 -14.93 5.83 -15.10
C VAL A 311 -16.07 6.61 -14.45
N LEU A 312 -15.72 7.59 -13.63
CA LEU A 312 -16.65 8.45 -12.93
C LEU A 312 -16.49 9.88 -13.43
N THR A 313 -17.57 10.52 -13.86
CA THR A 313 -17.58 11.94 -14.26
C THR A 313 -18.65 12.67 -13.46
N PHE A 314 -18.25 13.75 -12.80
CA PHE A 314 -19.13 14.64 -12.06
C PHE A 314 -19.08 16.04 -12.67
N GLU A 315 -20.22 16.54 -13.12
CA GLU A 315 -20.30 17.85 -13.77
C GLU A 315 -20.27 19.02 -12.78
N GLN A 316 -20.72 18.79 -11.54
CA GLN A 316 -20.88 19.84 -10.52
C GLN A 316 -20.04 19.55 -9.26
N ASN A 317 -20.37 20.22 -8.16
CA ASN A 317 -19.56 20.19 -6.95
C ASN A 317 -19.69 18.86 -6.20
N ILE A 318 -18.58 18.42 -5.61
CA ILE A 318 -18.50 17.24 -4.77
C ILE A 318 -18.13 17.63 -3.34
N THR A 319 -19.01 17.30 -2.41
CA THR A 319 -18.78 17.41 -0.97
C THR A 319 -18.68 16.03 -0.34
N GLY A 320 -18.13 15.94 0.88
CA GLY A 320 -18.05 14.68 1.62
C GLY A 320 -16.92 13.75 1.15
N THR A 321 -17.08 12.44 1.36
CA THR A 321 -16.03 11.44 1.03
C THR A 321 -16.65 10.16 0.48
N SER A 322 -16.05 9.64 -0.60
CA SER A 322 -16.36 8.33 -1.18
C SER A 322 -15.12 7.46 -1.23
N ASP A 323 -15.32 6.15 -1.18
CA ASP A 323 -14.25 5.16 -1.21
C ASP A 323 -14.12 4.55 -2.62
N ILE A 324 -12.88 4.39 -3.08
CA ILE A 324 -12.51 3.67 -4.30
C ILE A 324 -11.91 2.32 -3.91
N ILE A 325 -12.44 1.21 -4.45
CA ILE A 325 -12.05 -0.16 -4.11
C ILE A 325 -11.70 -0.92 -5.40
N PHE A 326 -10.50 -1.50 -5.47
CA PHE A 326 -10.16 -2.49 -6.49
C PHE A 326 -10.38 -3.89 -5.91
N GLU A 327 -11.29 -4.67 -6.48
CA GLU A 327 -11.65 -5.99 -5.94
C GLU A 327 -10.61 -7.05 -6.23
N ASN A 328 -9.94 -6.94 -7.39
CA ASN A 328 -8.93 -7.89 -7.81
C ASN A 328 -7.53 -7.44 -7.41
N PRO A 329 -6.61 -8.38 -7.10
CA PRO A 329 -5.20 -8.09 -6.94
C PRO A 329 -4.65 -7.42 -8.21
N ILE A 330 -3.93 -6.31 -8.03
CA ILE A 330 -3.28 -5.62 -9.14
C ILE A 330 -1.83 -6.09 -9.21
N ASP A 331 -1.51 -6.90 -10.21
CA ASP A 331 -0.17 -7.48 -10.33
C ASP A 331 0.89 -6.49 -10.79
N ASN A 332 0.52 -5.54 -11.64
CA ASN A 332 1.40 -4.48 -12.12
C ASN A 332 0.89 -3.12 -11.66
N LEU A 333 1.20 -2.69 -10.44
CA LEU A 333 0.79 -1.36 -9.98
C LEU A 333 1.36 -0.24 -10.85
N LYS A 334 2.53 -0.43 -11.46
CA LYS A 334 3.23 0.62 -12.21
C LYS A 334 2.46 1.09 -13.44
N SER A 335 1.75 0.19 -14.12
CA SER A 335 0.93 0.55 -15.29
C SER A 335 -0.24 1.45 -14.91
N LEU A 336 -0.68 1.45 -13.65
CA LEU A 336 -1.74 2.34 -13.19
C LEU A 336 -1.27 3.77 -12.91
N ASP A 337 0.02 4.15 -13.00
CA ASP A 337 0.40 5.53 -12.69
C ASP A 337 -0.28 6.52 -13.66
N GLY A 338 -0.94 7.54 -13.10
CA GLY A 338 -1.54 8.63 -13.89
C GLY A 338 -2.88 8.33 -14.56
N HIS A 339 -3.57 7.24 -14.25
CA HIS A 339 -4.93 7.00 -14.75
C HIS A 339 -5.94 7.92 -14.07
N GLN A 340 -6.79 8.59 -14.85
CA GLN A 340 -7.92 9.35 -14.33
C GLN A 340 -9.05 8.41 -13.95
N ILE A 341 -9.37 8.32 -12.66
CA ILE A 341 -10.49 7.48 -12.19
C ILE A 341 -11.76 8.31 -12.12
N VAL A 342 -11.61 9.54 -11.60
CA VAL A 342 -12.70 10.49 -11.40
C VAL A 342 -12.36 11.77 -12.13
N LYS A 343 -13.26 12.21 -13.01
CA LYS A 343 -13.26 13.55 -13.58
C LYS A 343 -14.26 14.43 -12.84
N VAL A 344 -13.83 15.65 -12.52
CA VAL A 344 -14.68 16.65 -11.84
C VAL A 344 -14.60 17.96 -12.63
N ASN A 345 -15.73 18.43 -13.15
CA ASN A 345 -15.79 19.71 -13.86
C ASN A 345 -16.10 20.89 -12.90
N GLY A 346 -16.74 20.60 -11.76
CA GLY A 346 -16.96 21.55 -10.67
C GLY A 346 -15.81 21.59 -9.64
N THR A 347 -16.14 21.90 -8.39
CA THR A 347 -15.18 21.87 -7.26
C THR A 347 -15.33 20.60 -6.44
N ALA A 348 -14.24 20.10 -5.85
CA ALA A 348 -14.27 18.93 -4.96
C ALA A 348 -13.58 19.21 -3.62
N ASP A 349 -14.09 18.63 -2.55
CA ASP A 349 -13.39 18.57 -1.26
C ASP A 349 -12.01 17.88 -1.39
N LYS A 350 -11.07 18.22 -0.50
CA LYS A 350 -9.70 17.64 -0.52
C LYS A 350 -9.72 16.11 -0.47
N ASN A 351 -10.65 15.55 0.30
CA ASN A 351 -10.78 14.12 0.54
C ASN A 351 -12.06 13.56 -0.10
N ALA A 352 -12.57 14.18 -1.18
CA ALA A 352 -13.78 13.73 -1.86
C ALA A 352 -13.72 12.26 -2.28
N PHE A 353 -12.52 11.78 -2.65
CA PHE A 353 -12.25 10.37 -2.94
C PHE A 353 -10.98 9.90 -2.26
N ARG A 354 -10.98 8.66 -1.78
CA ARG A 354 -9.80 7.97 -1.25
C ARG A 354 -9.83 6.49 -1.61
N LEU A 355 -8.66 5.85 -1.63
CA LEU A 355 -8.58 4.40 -1.75
C LEU A 355 -9.04 3.77 -0.44
N SER A 356 -9.95 2.81 -0.51
CA SER A 356 -10.31 1.96 0.62
C SER A 356 -9.37 0.77 0.64
N GLY A 357 -8.47 0.78 1.62
CA GLY A 357 -7.38 -0.17 1.75
C GLY A 357 -6.07 0.33 1.14
N LYS A 358 -5.04 -0.51 1.26
CA LYS A 358 -3.70 -0.24 0.78
C LYS A 358 -3.41 -1.15 -0.41
N TYR A 359 -2.94 -0.54 -1.49
CA TYR A 359 -2.63 -1.26 -2.72
C TYR A 359 -1.13 -1.23 -2.92
N ARG A 360 -0.47 -2.35 -2.62
CA ARG A 360 0.97 -2.50 -2.61
C ARG A 360 1.38 -3.77 -3.32
N LYS A 361 2.48 -3.71 -4.06
CA LYS A 361 3.06 -4.84 -4.77
C LYS A 361 4.54 -4.58 -4.98
N GLY A 362 5.38 -5.52 -4.53
CA GLY A 362 6.84 -5.37 -4.59
C GLY A 362 7.29 -4.08 -3.92
N ILE A 363 7.99 -3.23 -4.68
CA ILE A 363 8.48 -1.94 -4.21
C ILE A 363 7.45 -0.80 -4.33
N TYR A 364 6.28 -1.03 -4.90
CA TYR A 364 5.32 0.03 -5.24
C TYR A 364 4.14 0.09 -4.27
N THR A 365 3.63 1.29 -4.08
CA THR A 365 2.35 1.59 -3.44
C THR A 365 1.53 2.49 -4.34
N LEU A 366 0.22 2.30 -4.34
CA LEU A 366 -0.74 3.09 -5.09
C LEU A 366 -1.51 4.03 -4.13
N SER A 367 -1.73 5.24 -4.60
CA SER A 367 -2.45 6.32 -3.92
C SER A 367 -3.35 7.05 -4.92
N LEU A 368 -4.21 7.95 -4.44
CA LEU A 368 -4.94 8.88 -5.29
C LEU A 368 -4.36 10.29 -5.13
N GLN A 369 -4.02 10.90 -6.25
CA GLN A 369 -3.57 12.27 -6.36
C GLN A 369 -4.71 13.13 -6.90
N ARG A 370 -5.05 14.18 -6.16
CA ARG A 370 -5.97 15.21 -6.65
C ARG A 370 -5.24 16.14 -7.62
N ARG A 371 -5.89 16.43 -8.74
CA ARG A 371 -5.53 17.44 -9.74
C ARG A 371 -6.74 18.37 -9.98
N PRO A 372 -6.59 19.53 -10.63
CA PRO A 372 -7.72 20.41 -10.95
C PRO A 372 -8.88 19.72 -11.66
N GLU A 373 -8.57 18.79 -12.57
CA GLU A 373 -9.50 18.05 -13.40
C GLU A 373 -10.07 16.76 -12.77
N GLY A 374 -9.69 16.45 -11.52
CA GLY A 374 -10.24 15.33 -10.75
C GLY A 374 -9.20 14.51 -9.98
N PHE A 375 -9.40 13.19 -9.90
CA PHE A 375 -8.59 12.27 -9.09
C PHE A 375 -7.92 11.22 -9.96
N PHE A 376 -6.60 11.12 -9.81
CA PHE A 376 -5.73 10.27 -10.59
C PHE A 376 -5.04 9.27 -9.69
N THR A 377 -4.82 8.07 -10.19
CA THR A 377 -3.92 7.12 -9.56
C THR A 377 -2.49 7.66 -9.56
N LYS A 378 -1.79 7.48 -8.44
CA LYS A 378 -0.38 7.82 -8.29
C LYS A 378 0.37 6.66 -7.67
N VAL A 379 1.34 6.14 -8.40
CA VAL A 379 2.22 5.06 -8.00
C VAL A 379 3.52 5.65 -7.47
N GLN A 380 3.95 5.17 -6.30
CA GLN A 380 5.18 5.61 -5.65
C GLN A 380 5.96 4.43 -5.10
N GLU A 381 7.27 4.56 -5.01
CA GLU A 381 8.08 3.56 -4.32
C GLU A 381 7.83 3.64 -2.81
N ARG A 382 7.70 2.50 -2.15
CA ARG A 382 7.48 2.41 -0.70
C ARG A 382 8.64 3.05 0.07
N ASP A 383 8.32 3.77 1.14
CA ASP A 383 9.32 4.53 1.91
C ASP A 383 10.19 3.65 2.82
N ASN A 384 9.67 2.49 3.24
CA ASN A 384 10.42 1.51 4.03
C ASN A 384 11.63 0.92 3.30
N ILE A 385 11.69 0.99 1.96
CA ILE A 385 12.85 0.60 1.14
C ILE A 385 14.12 1.30 1.61
N ALA A 386 14.00 2.59 1.93
CA ALA A 386 15.15 3.36 2.39
C ALA A 386 15.70 2.80 3.71
N ILE A 387 14.80 2.51 4.65
CA ILE A 387 15.14 1.97 5.97
C ILE A 387 15.78 0.58 5.85
N TYR A 388 15.23 -0.32 5.01
CA TYR A 388 15.81 -1.64 4.78
C TYR A 388 17.26 -1.53 4.28
N ALA A 389 17.51 -0.65 3.31
CA ALA A 389 18.84 -0.47 2.72
C ALA A 389 19.88 0.00 3.76
N GLN A 390 19.56 1.03 4.56
CA GLN A 390 20.51 1.54 5.56
C GLN A 390 20.72 0.56 6.70
N GLN A 391 19.66 -0.11 7.16
CA GLN A 391 19.80 -1.11 8.22
C GLN A 391 20.59 -2.34 7.74
N ALA A 392 20.57 -2.69 6.45
CA ALA A 392 21.44 -3.71 5.88
C ALA A 392 22.92 -3.36 6.01
N GLN A 393 23.30 -2.11 5.70
CA GLN A 393 24.67 -1.62 5.90
C GLN A 393 25.04 -1.59 7.38
N ALA A 394 24.15 -1.08 8.22
CA ALA A 394 24.37 -0.97 9.65
C ALA A 394 24.58 -2.32 10.33
N ALA A 395 23.73 -3.31 10.02
CA ALA A 395 23.83 -4.66 10.54
C ALA A 395 25.18 -5.33 10.23
N ASN A 396 25.89 -4.88 9.21
CA ASN A 396 27.21 -5.40 8.86
C ASN A 396 28.37 -4.56 9.43
N THR A 397 28.15 -3.29 9.79
CA THR A 397 29.23 -2.34 10.13
C THR A 397 29.19 -1.79 11.56
N LEU A 398 28.09 -1.99 12.30
CA LEU A 398 27.93 -1.46 13.66
C LEU A 398 28.99 -1.95 14.65
N PHE A 399 29.39 -3.21 14.52
CA PHE A 399 30.40 -3.83 15.37
C PHE A 399 31.77 -3.92 14.70
N ALA A 400 32.02 -3.10 13.66
CA ALA A 400 33.33 -3.05 13.01
C ALA A 400 34.41 -2.65 14.03
N LEU A 401 35.47 -3.45 14.09
CA LEU A 401 36.56 -3.30 15.04
C LEU A 401 37.90 -3.18 14.29
N ARG A 402 38.75 -2.29 14.78
CA ARG A 402 40.14 -2.11 14.34
C ARG A 402 41.08 -2.36 15.50
N LEU A 403 42.35 -2.63 15.21
CA LEU A 403 43.36 -2.73 16.25
C LEU A 403 43.36 -1.49 17.16
N ASN A 404 43.42 -0.30 16.57
CA ASN A 404 43.50 0.96 17.31
C ASN A 404 42.21 1.28 18.13
N ASP A 405 41.09 0.62 17.84
CA ASP A 405 39.84 0.75 18.61
C ASP A 405 39.87 -0.08 19.90
N LYS A 406 40.66 -1.16 19.95
CA LYS A 406 40.80 -2.03 21.13
C LYS A 406 42.08 -1.73 21.94
N ASN A 407 43.18 -1.44 21.26
CA ASN A 407 44.47 -1.18 21.87
C ASN A 407 45.31 -0.28 20.94
N SER A 408 45.66 0.91 21.43
CA SER A 408 46.36 1.95 20.66
C SER A 408 47.88 1.92 20.78
N ASP A 409 48.42 1.15 21.73
CA ASP A 409 49.84 1.08 22.07
C ASP A 409 50.26 -0.37 22.35
N ILE A 410 50.10 -1.23 21.35
CA ILE A 410 50.51 -2.64 21.43
C ILE A 410 52.04 -2.82 21.46
N PHE A 411 52.83 -1.84 21.04
CA PHE A 411 54.28 -1.99 20.89
C PHE A 411 55.07 -1.73 22.19
N ASP A 412 54.38 -1.48 23.29
CA ASP A 412 55.02 -1.29 24.59
C ASP A 412 55.49 -2.63 25.19
N ARG A 413 56.77 -2.72 25.52
CA ARG A 413 57.46 -3.95 25.97
C ARG A 413 57.25 -4.27 27.46
N THR A 414 56.45 -3.50 28.19
CA THR A 414 56.41 -3.56 29.66
C THR A 414 55.62 -4.76 30.22
N LEU A 415 56.23 -5.96 30.16
CA LEU A 415 55.75 -7.28 30.62
C LEU A 415 54.56 -7.85 29.82
N PRO A 416 54.38 -9.19 29.77
CA PRO A 416 53.18 -9.80 29.21
C PRO A 416 51.99 -9.41 30.07
N ARG A 417 51.08 -8.60 29.53
CA ARG A 417 49.87 -8.18 30.21
C ARG A 417 48.65 -8.73 29.52
N LYS A 418 47.62 -8.98 30.32
CA LYS A 418 46.28 -9.19 29.78
C LYS A 418 45.57 -7.84 29.75
N GLY A 419 45.03 -7.50 28.58
CA GLY A 419 44.21 -6.31 28.38
C GLY A 419 42.71 -6.61 28.53
N LEU A 420 42.00 -5.78 29.28
CA LEU A 420 40.55 -5.59 29.20
C LEU A 420 40.27 -4.26 28.50
N TRP A 421 39.35 -4.24 27.55
CA TRP A 421 38.94 -3.01 26.87
C TRP A 421 37.42 -2.86 26.85
N LEU A 422 36.98 -1.60 26.90
CA LEU A 422 35.60 -1.17 26.78
C LEU A 422 35.56 -0.03 25.75
N ARG A 423 34.62 -0.11 24.81
CA ARG A 423 34.41 0.85 23.74
C ARG A 423 32.97 1.29 23.71
N VAL A 424 32.74 2.60 23.77
CA VAL A 424 31.42 3.22 23.58
C VAL A 424 31.45 4.03 22.31
N ILE A 425 30.45 3.83 21.44
CA ILE A 425 30.31 4.54 20.17
C ILE A 425 29.01 5.33 20.13
N ASP A 426 29.06 6.50 19.51
CA ASP A 426 27.92 7.33 19.17
C ASP A 426 28.17 7.92 17.77
N GLY A 427 27.20 7.82 16.86
CA GLY A 427 27.38 8.32 15.52
C GLY A 427 26.10 8.66 14.80
N HIS A 428 26.26 9.51 13.79
CA HIS A 428 25.20 9.98 12.92
C HIS A 428 25.61 9.80 11.46
N SER A 429 24.65 9.45 10.60
CA SER A 429 24.88 9.24 9.18
C SER A 429 23.71 9.73 8.34
N SER A 430 24.01 10.36 7.21
CA SER A 430 23.06 10.76 6.18
C SER A 430 23.38 10.06 4.87
N GLN A 431 22.38 9.46 4.22
CA GLN A 431 22.56 8.57 3.07
C GLN A 431 21.43 8.70 2.05
N TRP A 432 21.74 8.61 0.76
CA TRP A 432 20.72 8.57 -0.29
C TRP A 432 20.59 7.15 -0.85
N VAL A 433 19.34 6.74 -1.04
CA VAL A 433 18.96 5.48 -1.66
C VAL A 433 18.50 5.76 -3.09
N GLN A 434 18.84 4.88 -4.03
CA GLN A 434 18.34 4.97 -5.39
C GLN A 434 16.80 5.05 -5.40
N GLY A 435 16.23 5.90 -6.26
CA GLY A 435 14.77 6.09 -6.34
C GLY A 435 14.20 7.08 -5.32
N LYS A 436 15.00 7.55 -4.35
CA LYS A 436 14.57 8.52 -3.32
C LYS A 436 15.22 9.89 -3.52
N THR A 437 14.44 10.94 -3.29
CA THR A 437 14.82 12.35 -3.48
C THR A 437 15.43 12.97 -2.22
N ALA A 438 14.98 12.54 -1.03
CA ALA A 438 15.50 12.99 0.26
C ALA A 438 16.57 12.04 0.85
N PRO A 439 17.49 12.56 1.70
CA PRO A 439 18.38 11.71 2.47
C PRO A 439 17.61 10.95 3.56
N LEU A 440 18.16 9.79 3.89
CA LEU A 440 17.79 9.00 5.05
C LEU A 440 18.77 9.27 6.17
N GLU A 441 18.24 9.69 7.32
CA GLU A 441 19.02 10.00 8.50
C GLU A 441 19.11 8.79 9.44
N GLY A 442 20.31 8.54 9.96
CA GLY A 442 20.62 7.43 10.84
C GLY A 442 21.37 7.91 12.07
N TYR A 443 20.99 7.39 13.24
CA TYR A 443 21.69 7.61 14.50
C TYR A 443 21.99 6.27 15.15
N ARG A 444 23.24 6.02 15.50
CA ARG A 444 23.71 4.76 16.07
C ARG A 444 24.43 5.00 17.38
N LYS A 445 24.27 4.05 18.29
CA LYS A 445 25.07 3.98 19.51
C LYS A 445 25.32 2.53 19.89
N GLY A 446 26.40 2.31 20.61
CA GLY A 446 26.80 0.96 20.97
C GLY A 446 27.83 0.88 22.05
N VAL A 447 27.90 -0.30 22.67
CA VAL A 447 28.93 -0.66 23.63
C VAL A 447 29.52 -1.99 23.20
N GLN A 448 30.85 -2.06 23.17
CA GLN A 448 31.62 -3.28 22.96
C GLN A 448 32.60 -3.43 24.11
N LEU A 449 32.88 -4.66 24.49
CA LEU A 449 33.90 -4.99 25.48
C LEU A 449 34.60 -6.27 25.07
N GLY A 450 35.84 -6.41 25.49
CA GLY A 450 36.60 -7.63 25.27
C GLY A 450 37.80 -7.72 26.17
N GLY A 451 38.35 -8.92 26.26
CA GLY A 451 39.49 -9.21 27.12
C GLY A 451 40.35 -10.32 26.56
N GLU A 452 41.65 -10.20 26.77
CA GLU A 452 42.62 -11.21 26.42
C GLU A 452 42.57 -12.37 27.41
N VAL A 453 42.38 -13.58 26.89
CA VAL A 453 42.33 -14.81 27.70
C VAL A 453 43.70 -15.50 27.70
N PHE A 454 44.45 -15.36 26.62
CA PHE A 454 45.77 -15.94 26.42
C PHE A 454 46.71 -14.89 25.83
N THR A 455 47.93 -14.82 26.37
CA THR A 455 49.00 -13.96 25.87
C THR A 455 50.31 -14.75 25.94
N TRP A 456 51.05 -14.76 24.85
CA TRP A 456 52.40 -15.29 24.74
C TRP A 456 53.32 -14.18 24.25
N GLN A 457 54.48 -14.02 24.89
CA GLN A 457 55.44 -12.98 24.56
C GLN A 457 56.87 -13.54 24.66
N ASN A 458 57.72 -13.14 23.72
CA ASN A 458 59.17 -13.31 23.77
C ASN A 458 59.86 -11.95 23.51
N GLU A 459 61.18 -11.95 23.36
CA GLU A 459 61.96 -10.72 23.18
C GLU A 459 61.60 -9.92 21.92
N SER A 460 61.08 -10.59 20.88
CA SER A 460 60.84 -9.98 19.56
C SER A 460 59.38 -9.94 19.15
N ASN A 461 58.47 -10.65 19.82
CA ASN A 461 57.09 -10.83 19.40
C ASN A 461 56.15 -11.02 20.59
N GLN A 462 54.90 -10.64 20.39
CA GLN A 462 53.80 -10.98 21.28
C GLN A 462 52.56 -11.40 20.46
N PHE A 463 51.87 -12.41 20.98
CA PHE A 463 50.64 -12.95 20.45
C PHE A 463 49.59 -12.99 21.56
N SER A 464 48.40 -12.43 21.32
CA SER A 464 47.28 -12.52 22.24
C SER A 464 46.03 -13.04 21.54
N VAL A 465 45.21 -13.76 22.31
CA VAL A 465 43.88 -14.23 21.93
C VAL A 465 42.89 -13.75 22.96
N GLY A 466 41.77 -13.21 22.50
CA GLY A 466 40.73 -12.66 23.37
C GLY A 466 39.33 -12.95 22.90
N LEU A 467 38.39 -12.70 23.82
CA LEU A 467 36.96 -12.79 23.58
C LEU A 467 36.38 -11.38 23.57
N MET A 468 35.34 -11.17 22.76
CA MET A 468 34.64 -9.89 22.68
C MET A 468 33.14 -10.06 22.54
N GLY A 469 32.41 -9.05 22.98
CA GLY A 469 30.98 -8.96 22.82
C GLY A 469 30.48 -7.53 22.88
N GLY A 470 29.24 -7.31 22.48
CA GLY A 470 28.67 -5.97 22.52
C GLY A 470 27.20 -5.90 22.15
N GLN A 471 26.63 -4.72 22.37
CA GLN A 471 25.27 -4.37 22.01
C GLN A 471 25.23 -3.08 21.18
N ALA A 472 24.58 -3.21 20.03
CA ALA A 472 24.24 -2.27 18.97
C ALA A 472 22.82 -1.68 19.06
N GLU A 473 22.60 -0.37 18.93
CA GLU A 473 21.33 0.11 18.37
C GLU A 473 21.49 1.18 17.28
N GLN A 474 20.55 1.19 16.33
CA GLN A 474 20.42 2.22 15.31
C GLN A 474 18.96 2.64 15.15
N ARG A 475 18.75 3.95 15.08
CA ARG A 475 17.50 4.59 14.67
C ARG A 475 17.67 5.18 13.28
N SER A 476 16.65 5.04 12.46
CA SER A 476 16.60 5.50 11.08
C SER A 476 15.35 6.34 10.87
N THR A 477 15.45 7.45 10.15
CA THR A 477 14.33 8.36 9.89
C THR A 477 14.37 8.81 8.44
N PHE A 478 13.28 8.55 7.71
CA PHE A 478 13.06 9.02 6.34
C PHE A 478 11.79 9.88 6.31
N ARG A 479 11.90 11.10 5.81
CA ARG A 479 10.76 11.97 5.51
C ARG A 479 10.63 12.08 4.00
N ASN A 480 9.50 11.66 3.47
CA ASN A 480 9.21 11.74 2.05
C ASN A 480 8.74 13.17 1.71
N PRO A 481 9.46 13.93 0.87
CA PRO A 481 9.09 15.30 0.56
C PRO A 481 7.83 15.40 -0.32
N ASP A 482 7.46 14.33 -1.02
CA ASP A 482 6.34 14.31 -1.97
C ASP A 482 4.99 14.05 -1.27
N THR A 483 5.01 13.34 -0.14
CA THR A 483 3.81 12.96 0.62
C THR A 483 3.77 13.54 2.04
N ASP A 484 4.89 14.08 2.54
CA ASP A 484 5.14 14.44 3.95
C ASP A 484 5.13 13.24 4.92
N ASN A 485 5.12 12.01 4.39
CA ASN A 485 5.08 10.80 5.20
C ASN A 485 6.38 10.61 5.98
N LEU A 486 6.23 10.19 7.23
CA LEU A 486 7.36 9.87 8.12
C LEU A 486 7.49 8.35 8.28
N THR A 487 8.62 7.81 7.84
CA THR A 487 9.00 6.41 8.10
C THR A 487 10.15 6.35 9.10
N THR A 488 10.00 5.56 10.15
CA THR A 488 11.04 5.36 11.17
C THR A 488 11.46 3.91 11.27
N GLY A 489 12.72 3.66 11.63
CA GLY A 489 13.28 2.34 11.82
C GLY A 489 14.06 2.26 13.12
N ASN A 490 13.94 1.15 13.83
CA ASN A 490 14.74 0.83 15.00
C ASN A 490 15.35 -0.56 14.82
N MET A 491 16.67 -0.65 14.96
CA MET A 491 17.43 -1.88 14.87
C MET A 491 18.23 -2.05 16.16
N LYS A 492 18.07 -3.19 16.83
CA LYS A 492 18.84 -3.54 18.04
C LYS A 492 19.50 -4.88 17.85
N GLY A 493 20.77 -5.00 18.19
CA GLY A 493 21.47 -6.28 18.05
C GLY A 493 22.58 -6.48 19.05
N PHE A 494 23.04 -7.71 19.10
CA PHE A 494 24.18 -8.15 19.90
C PHE A 494 25.18 -8.87 19.01
N GLY A 495 26.44 -8.79 19.40
CA GLY A 495 27.55 -9.49 18.78
C GLY A 495 28.39 -10.21 19.82
N ALA A 496 28.94 -11.37 19.45
CA ALA A 496 29.92 -12.10 20.25
C ALA A 496 30.95 -12.72 19.31
N GLY A 497 32.22 -12.71 19.72
CA GLY A 497 33.30 -13.14 18.86
C GLY A 497 34.62 -13.36 19.58
N VAL A 498 35.62 -13.71 18.77
CA VAL A 498 37.01 -13.95 19.18
C VAL A 498 37.91 -13.06 18.35
N TYR A 499 39.05 -12.68 18.92
CA TYR A 499 40.10 -11.96 18.21
C TYR A 499 41.48 -12.50 18.56
N ALA A 500 42.42 -12.32 17.65
CA ALA A 500 43.81 -12.67 17.82
C ALA A 500 44.68 -11.53 17.28
N THR A 501 45.71 -11.15 18.02
CA THR A 501 46.63 -10.08 17.64
C THR A 501 48.05 -10.57 17.79
N TRP A 502 48.83 -10.47 16.71
CA TRP A 502 50.26 -10.69 16.70
C TRP A 502 50.98 -9.38 16.40
N HIS A 503 52.11 -9.13 17.03
CA HIS A 503 52.95 -7.98 16.70
C HIS A 503 54.40 -8.19 17.10
N GLN A 504 55.28 -7.46 16.42
CA GLN A 504 56.70 -7.42 16.71
C GLN A 504 57.00 -6.41 17.80
N LEU A 505 57.90 -6.77 18.70
CA LEU A 505 58.43 -5.92 19.75
C LEU A 505 59.85 -5.52 19.37
N GLN A 506 60.02 -4.37 18.70
CA GLN A 506 61.33 -3.83 18.37
C GLN A 506 61.67 -2.60 19.23
N ASP A 507 62.92 -2.15 19.15
CA ASP A 507 63.37 -0.95 19.85
C ASP A 507 62.52 0.26 19.46
N LYS A 508 62.38 1.17 20.42
CA LYS A 508 61.60 2.42 20.25
C LYS A 508 60.15 2.18 19.80
N GLN A 509 59.54 1.06 20.20
CA GLN A 509 58.13 0.73 19.92
C GLN A 509 57.80 0.65 18.42
N THR A 510 58.75 0.20 17.61
CA THR A 510 58.56 -0.08 16.18
C THR A 510 58.17 -1.54 15.95
N GLY A 511 57.52 -1.83 14.81
CA GLY A 511 57.23 -3.21 14.43
C GLY A 511 56.01 -3.41 13.56
N ALA A 512 55.93 -4.58 12.93
CA ALA A 512 54.75 -5.05 12.22
C ALA A 512 53.68 -5.56 13.20
N TYR A 513 52.42 -5.52 12.77
CA TYR A 513 51.33 -6.20 13.46
C TYR A 513 50.37 -6.86 12.47
N ILE A 514 49.70 -7.90 12.95
CA ILE A 514 48.54 -8.53 12.31
C ILE A 514 47.47 -8.68 13.38
N ASP A 515 46.26 -8.24 13.07
CA ASP A 515 45.08 -8.41 13.89
C ASP A 515 44.00 -9.14 13.11
N SER A 516 43.30 -10.06 13.77
CA SER A 516 42.16 -10.75 13.15
C SER A 516 41.05 -10.95 14.15
N TRP A 517 39.82 -10.90 13.68
CA TRP A 517 38.65 -11.18 14.49
C TRP A 517 37.54 -11.84 13.70
N VAL A 518 36.71 -12.62 14.39
CA VAL A 518 35.48 -13.22 13.87
C VAL A 518 34.39 -13.06 14.91
N GLN A 519 33.21 -12.60 14.49
CA GLN A 519 32.06 -12.45 15.37
C GLN A 519 30.75 -12.83 14.70
N TYR A 520 29.89 -13.49 15.47
CA TYR A 520 28.49 -13.71 15.12
C TYR A 520 27.64 -12.56 15.64
N GLN A 521 26.70 -12.09 14.81
CA GLN A 521 25.83 -10.96 15.12
C GLN A 521 24.38 -11.32 14.83
N ARG A 522 23.46 -10.80 15.64
CA ARG A 522 22.01 -10.92 15.43
C ARG A 522 21.31 -9.61 15.76
N PHE A 523 20.45 -9.16 14.84
CA PHE A 523 19.67 -7.93 14.97
C PHE A 523 18.17 -8.21 14.87
N ARG A 524 17.40 -7.47 15.67
CA ARG A 524 15.95 -7.34 15.55
C ARG A 524 15.65 -5.98 14.94
N HIS A 525 14.80 -5.97 13.93
CA HIS A 525 14.40 -4.79 13.19
C HIS A 525 12.92 -4.50 13.42
N HIS A 526 12.61 -3.22 13.54
CA HIS A 526 11.25 -2.72 13.72
C HIS A 526 11.11 -1.46 12.89
N ILE A 527 10.26 -1.48 11.88
CA ILE A 527 10.07 -0.36 10.96
C ILE A 527 8.63 0.09 11.07
N ASN A 528 8.43 1.37 11.37
CA ASN A 528 7.12 1.99 11.43
C ASN A 528 6.94 2.88 10.21
N THR A 529 5.89 2.60 9.48
CA THR A 529 5.35 3.42 8.39
C THR A 529 4.00 3.97 8.85
N GLU A 530 3.43 4.94 8.14
CA GLU A 530 2.04 5.36 8.37
C GLU A 530 1.05 4.20 8.33
N ASP A 531 1.43 3.18 7.56
CA ASP A 531 0.60 2.04 7.27
C ASP A 531 0.76 0.89 8.28
N GLY A 532 1.63 1.03 9.28
CA GLY A 532 1.84 0.02 10.30
C GLY A 532 3.30 -0.38 10.46
N THR A 533 3.49 -1.49 11.16
CA THR A 533 4.78 -1.90 11.71
C THR A 533 5.27 -3.21 11.11
N GLU A 534 6.46 -3.18 10.53
CA GLU A 534 7.18 -4.35 10.03
C GLU A 534 8.24 -4.83 11.02
N ARG A 535 8.31 -6.15 11.25
CA ARG A 535 9.27 -6.76 12.18
C ARG A 535 9.98 -7.94 11.54
N PHE A 536 11.30 -7.93 11.58
CA PHE A 536 12.12 -9.03 11.07
C PHE A 536 13.45 -9.14 11.82
N THR A 537 14.23 -10.18 11.51
CA THR A 537 15.55 -10.38 12.10
C THR A 537 16.60 -10.59 11.03
N SER A 538 17.79 -10.01 11.22
CA SER A 538 18.99 -10.34 10.45
C SER A 538 20.03 -11.00 11.35
N LYS A 539 20.87 -11.86 10.77
CA LYS A 539 21.94 -12.56 11.48
C LYS A 539 23.05 -12.98 10.53
N GLY A 540 24.24 -13.17 11.06
CA GLY A 540 25.34 -13.75 10.31
C GLY A 540 26.69 -13.53 10.97
N ILE A 541 27.75 -13.87 10.22
CA ILE A 541 29.13 -13.78 10.68
C ILE A 541 29.80 -12.63 9.94
N THR A 542 30.57 -11.84 10.68
CA THR A 542 31.54 -10.89 10.12
C THR A 542 32.93 -11.31 10.58
N ALA A 543 33.92 -11.12 9.74
CA ALA A 543 35.31 -11.44 10.04
C ALA A 543 36.24 -10.38 9.45
N SER A 544 37.40 -10.19 10.04
CA SER A 544 38.38 -9.23 9.52
C SER A 544 39.81 -9.70 9.76
N ILE A 545 40.69 -9.21 8.90
CA ILE A 545 42.14 -9.22 9.09
C ILE A 545 42.68 -7.82 8.78
N GLU A 546 43.49 -7.28 9.69
CA GLU A 546 44.16 -6.00 9.61
C GLU A 546 45.66 -6.22 9.77
N ALA A 547 46.47 -5.52 9.00
CA ALA A 547 47.92 -5.55 9.12
C ALA A 547 48.49 -4.14 8.95
N GLY A 548 49.61 -3.88 9.60
CA GLY A 548 50.30 -2.60 9.47
C GLY A 548 51.68 -2.62 10.10
N TYR A 549 52.36 -1.47 10.06
CA TYR A 549 53.71 -1.34 10.56
C TYR A 549 53.88 0.02 11.25
N ASN A 550 54.34 0.05 12.51
CA ASN A 550 54.58 1.29 13.22
C ASN A 550 56.04 1.74 13.03
N ALA A 551 56.27 2.70 12.14
CA ALA A 551 57.60 3.24 11.84
C ALA A 551 57.87 4.51 12.66
N LEU A 552 59.02 4.58 13.32
CA LEU A 552 59.50 5.81 13.95
C LEU A 552 60.09 6.73 12.87
N LEU A 553 59.58 7.96 12.78
CA LEU A 553 60.07 8.97 11.84
C LEU A 553 61.07 9.92 12.48
N ALA A 554 60.80 10.34 13.71
CA ALA A 554 61.62 11.30 14.42
C ALA A 554 61.49 11.12 15.93
N GLU A 555 62.56 11.45 16.65
CA GLU A 555 62.63 11.46 18.10
C GLU A 555 63.33 12.75 18.54
N HIS A 556 62.75 13.45 19.51
CA HIS A 556 63.26 14.71 20.03
C HIS A 556 63.09 14.77 21.55
N VAL A 557 63.99 15.47 22.22
CA VAL A 557 63.89 15.74 23.66
C VAL A 557 63.85 17.26 23.83
N THR A 558 62.76 17.76 24.42
CA THR A 558 62.61 19.20 24.66
C THR A 558 63.61 19.68 25.71
N GLY A 559 63.89 20.99 25.75
CA GLY A 559 64.75 21.58 26.78
C GLY A 559 64.25 21.39 28.23
N LYS A 560 63.00 20.96 28.42
CA LYS A 560 62.41 20.57 29.73
C LYS A 560 62.52 19.06 30.01
N GLY A 561 63.24 18.29 29.18
CA GLY A 561 63.43 16.85 29.33
C GLY A 561 62.26 15.98 28.85
N THR A 562 61.25 16.55 28.19
CA THR A 562 60.11 15.78 27.64
C THR A 562 60.54 15.07 26.36
N GLN A 563 60.42 13.74 26.34
CA GLN A 563 60.68 12.96 25.13
C GLN A 563 59.45 12.96 24.22
N ILE A 564 59.68 13.23 22.93
CA ILE A 564 58.68 13.26 21.88
C ILE A 564 59.09 12.30 20.77
N ARG A 565 58.19 11.39 20.39
CA ARG A 565 58.39 10.47 19.26
C ARG A 565 57.26 10.61 18.24
N PHE A 566 57.64 10.68 16.97
CA PHE A 566 56.70 10.75 15.86
C PHE A 566 56.69 9.43 15.10
N TYR A 567 55.52 8.84 14.94
CA TYR A 567 55.33 7.58 14.23
C TYR A 567 54.43 7.75 13.02
N LEU A 568 54.69 6.93 12.00
CA LEU A 568 53.83 6.76 10.85
C LEU A 568 53.49 5.27 10.71
N GLN A 569 52.20 4.99 10.59
CA GLN A 569 51.65 3.64 10.58
C GLN A 569 50.79 3.41 9.35
N PRO A 570 51.35 2.93 8.22
CA PRO A 570 50.55 2.35 7.15
C PRO A 570 49.74 1.16 7.66
N GLN A 571 48.49 1.06 7.21
CA GLN A 571 47.54 0.03 7.63
C GLN A 571 46.62 -0.40 6.50
N ALA A 572 46.34 -1.70 6.43
CA ALA A 572 45.42 -2.31 5.50
C ALA A 572 44.52 -3.30 6.25
N GLN A 573 43.23 -3.30 5.92
CA GLN A 573 42.23 -4.17 6.54
C GLN A 573 41.30 -4.73 5.48
N LEU A 574 41.02 -6.03 5.58
CA LEU A 574 40.03 -6.72 4.76
C LEU A 574 38.96 -7.32 5.67
N THR A 575 37.71 -6.97 5.43
CA THR A 575 36.58 -7.37 6.26
C THR A 575 35.52 -8.10 5.43
N TYR A 576 35.16 -9.31 5.84
CA TYR A 576 34.03 -10.06 5.35
C TYR A 576 32.75 -9.66 6.10
N LEU A 577 31.72 -9.28 5.34
CA LEU A 577 30.43 -8.78 5.82
C LEU A 577 29.34 -9.79 5.46
N GLY A 578 28.89 -10.59 6.42
CA GLY A 578 28.01 -11.74 6.19
C GLY A 578 26.69 -11.73 6.95
N VAL A 579 26.24 -10.59 7.51
CA VAL A 579 24.94 -10.48 8.18
C VAL A 579 23.84 -10.31 7.15
N ASN A 580 22.93 -11.28 7.07
CA ASN A 580 21.84 -11.33 6.07
C ASN A 580 20.46 -11.34 6.74
N GLY A 581 19.43 -10.90 6.00
CA GLY A 581 18.03 -10.98 6.37
C GLY A 581 17.15 -11.24 5.14
N LYS A 582 16.38 -12.33 5.16
CA LYS A 582 15.33 -12.64 4.18
C LYS A 582 14.04 -12.94 4.92
N PHE A 583 12.95 -12.32 4.52
CA PHE A 583 11.64 -12.46 5.17
C PHE A 583 10.51 -12.13 4.18
N SER A 584 9.29 -12.49 4.57
CA SER A 584 8.06 -12.02 3.92
C SER A 584 7.52 -10.85 4.73
N ASP A 585 7.24 -9.73 4.09
CA ASP A 585 6.62 -8.59 4.76
C ASP A 585 5.11 -8.84 5.02
N SER A 586 4.43 -7.88 5.64
CA SER A 586 2.99 -8.00 5.95
C SER A 586 2.08 -8.15 4.72
N GLU A 587 2.60 -7.83 3.53
CA GLU A 587 1.88 -7.89 2.25
C GLU A 587 2.29 -9.13 1.42
N ASN A 588 2.97 -10.10 2.05
CA ASN A 588 3.50 -11.30 1.41
C ASN A 588 4.57 -11.07 0.32
N SER A 589 5.17 -9.87 0.25
CA SER A 589 6.29 -9.60 -0.66
C SER A 589 7.58 -10.21 -0.10
N GLN A 590 8.38 -10.84 -0.96
CA GLN A 590 9.66 -11.43 -0.56
C GLN A 590 10.74 -10.36 -0.49
N VAL A 591 11.17 -10.03 0.74
CA VAL A 591 12.19 -9.02 1.01
C VAL A 591 13.53 -9.70 1.30
N ASN A 592 14.58 -9.25 0.61
CA ASN A 592 15.95 -9.71 0.79
C ASN A 592 16.90 -8.51 0.95
N LEU A 593 17.66 -8.49 2.05
CA LEU A 593 18.67 -7.45 2.27
C LEU A 593 19.87 -7.67 1.34
N LEU A 594 20.30 -6.61 0.65
CA LEU A 594 21.43 -6.64 -0.29
C LEU A 594 22.71 -6.14 0.34
N GLY A 595 23.85 -6.64 -0.16
CA GLY A 595 25.17 -6.36 0.39
C GLY A 595 25.78 -7.42 1.34
N PRO A 596 25.05 -8.42 1.90
CA PRO A 596 25.70 -9.52 2.61
C PRO A 596 26.57 -10.39 1.70
N ARG A 597 27.51 -11.13 2.30
CA ARG A 597 28.51 -11.97 1.62
C ARG A 597 29.37 -11.14 0.67
N GLN A 598 29.95 -10.06 1.23
CA GLN A 598 30.84 -9.16 0.53
C GLN A 598 32.13 -8.93 1.30
N LEU A 599 33.15 -8.45 0.59
CA LEU A 599 34.39 -7.94 1.17
C LEU A 599 34.40 -6.42 1.15
N GLN A 600 34.86 -5.83 2.25
CA GLN A 600 35.23 -4.43 2.39
C GLN A 600 36.74 -4.33 2.60
N SER A 601 37.41 -3.54 1.78
CA SER A 601 38.82 -3.22 1.92
C SER A 601 38.97 -1.81 2.51
N ARG A 602 39.91 -1.64 3.43
CA ARG A 602 40.31 -0.34 3.98
C ARG A 602 41.82 -0.22 3.92
N VAL A 603 42.32 0.84 3.29
CA VAL A 603 43.76 1.11 3.20
C VAL A 603 44.01 2.55 3.62
N GLY A 604 45.02 2.78 4.45
CA GLY A 604 45.32 4.13 4.91
C GLY A 604 46.61 4.23 5.68
N VAL A 605 46.78 5.40 6.29
CA VAL A 605 47.96 5.74 7.08
C VAL A 605 47.53 6.51 8.32
N GLN A 606 48.19 6.23 9.45
CA GLN A 606 47.99 6.91 10.71
C GLN A 606 49.30 7.55 11.17
N ALA A 607 49.28 8.84 11.50
CA ALA A 607 50.38 9.54 12.14
C ALA A 607 50.10 9.67 13.65
N LYS A 608 51.12 9.43 14.49
CA LYS A 608 51.03 9.52 15.95
C LYS A 608 52.17 10.37 16.48
N ALA A 609 51.92 11.16 17.51
CA ALA A 609 52.96 11.85 18.26
C ALA A 609 52.84 11.45 19.73
N GLN A 610 53.89 10.87 20.30
CA GLN A 610 53.92 10.37 21.66
C GLN A 610 54.73 11.32 22.54
N PHE A 611 54.11 11.85 23.59
CA PHE A 611 54.68 12.79 24.54
C PHE A 611 54.82 12.12 25.91
N LEU A 612 56.06 11.97 26.38
CA LEU A 612 56.35 11.48 27.72
C LEU A 612 56.50 12.67 28.67
N LEU A 613 55.39 13.08 29.30
CA LEU A 613 55.36 14.26 30.19
C LEU A 613 56.10 14.00 31.51
N ASN A 614 55.88 12.84 32.11
CA ASN A 614 56.46 12.40 33.38
C ASN A 614 56.61 10.86 33.33
N LYS A 615 57.28 10.25 34.31
CA LYS A 615 57.44 8.77 34.36
C LYS A 615 56.12 7.97 34.33
N ASN A 616 54.98 8.60 34.62
CA ASN A 616 53.69 7.92 34.79
C ASN A 616 52.61 8.33 33.76
N ILE A 617 52.85 9.32 32.90
CA ILE A 617 51.82 9.83 31.97
C ILE A 617 52.38 9.97 30.56
N VAL A 618 51.74 9.27 29.61
CA VAL A 618 52.02 9.39 28.17
C VAL A 618 50.77 9.93 27.48
N ILE A 619 50.94 10.97 26.65
CA ILE A 619 49.87 11.49 25.81
C ILE A 619 50.22 11.20 24.35
N GLN A 620 49.26 10.70 23.59
CA GLN A 620 49.43 10.31 22.19
C GLN A 620 48.27 10.80 21.31
N PRO A 621 48.30 12.04 20.82
CA PRO A 621 47.46 12.45 19.70
C PRO A 621 47.80 11.68 18.43
N PHE A 622 46.79 11.43 17.61
CA PHE A 622 46.94 10.80 16.32
C PHE A 622 45.90 11.28 15.31
N ALA A 623 46.26 11.17 14.04
CA ALA A 623 45.37 11.41 12.91
C ALA A 623 45.56 10.29 11.88
N ALA A 624 44.48 9.89 11.21
CA ALA A 624 44.56 8.91 10.14
C ALA A 624 43.67 9.28 8.96
N VAL A 625 44.09 8.89 7.77
CA VAL A 625 43.31 8.98 6.54
C VAL A 625 43.26 7.61 5.91
N ASN A 626 42.06 7.15 5.58
CA ASN A 626 41.82 5.82 5.02
C ASN A 626 40.85 5.90 3.85
N THR A 627 41.05 5.04 2.87
CA THR A 627 40.11 4.80 1.77
C THR A 627 39.40 3.48 2.04
N LEU A 628 38.07 3.48 1.98
CA LEU A 628 37.22 2.31 2.11
C LEU A 628 36.62 1.96 0.76
N TYR A 629 36.61 0.68 0.44
CA TYR A 629 36.00 0.13 -0.77
C TYR A 629 35.13 -1.07 -0.44
N HIS A 630 33.89 -1.06 -0.91
CA HIS A 630 32.93 -2.15 -0.83
C HIS A 630 32.84 -2.86 -2.18
N SER A 631 32.97 -4.18 -2.18
CA SER A 631 32.81 -4.99 -3.41
C SER A 631 31.37 -4.98 -3.94
N LYS A 632 30.36 -4.84 -3.06
CA LYS A 632 28.94 -4.80 -3.42
C LYS A 632 28.24 -3.64 -2.70
N PRO A 633 27.32 -2.90 -3.34
CA PRO A 633 26.53 -1.90 -2.64
C PRO A 633 25.55 -2.57 -1.66
N PHE A 634 25.23 -1.87 -0.58
CA PHE A 634 24.13 -2.27 0.32
C PHE A 634 22.79 -1.81 -0.24
N GLY A 635 21.71 -2.50 0.12
CA GLY A 635 20.39 -2.20 -0.41
C GLY A 635 19.31 -3.17 0.04
N VAL A 636 18.22 -3.21 -0.72
CA VAL A 636 17.13 -4.16 -0.57
C VAL A 636 16.63 -4.63 -1.94
N GLU A 637 16.20 -5.88 -2.00
CA GLU A 637 15.47 -6.48 -3.11
C GLU A 637 14.08 -6.88 -2.60
N ILE A 638 13.03 -6.46 -3.30
CA ILE A 638 11.65 -6.87 -3.02
C ILE A 638 11.05 -7.40 -4.32
N ASP A 639 10.62 -8.67 -4.31
CA ASP A 639 10.04 -9.36 -5.48
C ASP A 639 10.85 -9.21 -6.78
N GLY A 640 12.18 -9.23 -6.67
CA GLY A 640 13.12 -9.13 -7.80
C GLY A 640 13.56 -7.70 -8.15
N GLU A 641 12.92 -6.66 -7.61
CA GLU A 641 13.31 -5.27 -7.84
C GLU A 641 14.28 -4.77 -6.77
N ARG A 642 15.40 -4.17 -7.21
CA ARG A 642 16.50 -3.74 -6.34
C ARG A 642 16.58 -2.23 -6.18
N ARG A 643 16.84 -1.77 -4.95
CA ARG A 643 17.25 -0.39 -4.65
C ARG A 643 18.47 -0.41 -3.74
N VAL A 644 19.49 0.38 -4.10
CA VAL A 644 20.80 0.35 -3.43
C VAL A 644 21.23 1.73 -2.94
N ILE A 645 22.14 1.73 -1.97
CA ILE A 645 22.87 2.91 -1.51
C ILE A 645 24.16 3.02 -2.31
N ASN A 646 24.48 4.22 -2.79
CA ASN A 646 25.74 4.46 -3.49
C ASN A 646 26.89 4.76 -2.52
N ASN A 647 27.34 3.72 -1.80
CA ASN A 647 28.39 3.78 -0.78
C ASN A 647 29.63 2.93 -1.14
N LYS A 648 29.88 2.70 -2.43
CA LYS A 648 30.94 1.80 -2.89
C LYS A 648 32.34 2.24 -2.44
N THR A 649 32.61 3.54 -2.45
CA THR A 649 33.88 4.11 -2.02
C THR A 649 33.64 5.27 -1.06
N ALA A 650 34.44 5.33 0.00
CA ALA A 650 34.41 6.43 0.96
C ALA A 650 35.84 6.76 1.43
N ILE A 651 36.06 8.04 1.75
CA ILE A 651 37.26 8.50 2.46
C ILE A 651 36.89 8.67 3.93
N GLU A 652 37.69 8.08 4.81
CA GLU A 652 37.58 8.21 6.25
C GLU A 652 38.74 9.01 6.81
N SER A 653 38.43 10.08 7.53
CA SER A 653 39.38 10.84 8.35
C SER A 653 39.11 10.55 9.82
N GLN A 654 40.16 10.25 10.57
CA GLN A 654 40.09 9.95 12.00
C GLN A 654 41.04 10.88 12.74
N PHE A 655 40.58 11.40 13.86
CA PHE A 655 41.39 12.15 14.82
C PHE A 655 41.16 11.55 16.20
N GLY A 656 42.20 11.49 17.02
CA GLY A 656 42.04 10.99 18.37
C GLY A 656 43.21 11.35 19.27
N ILE A 657 43.00 11.10 20.55
CA ILE A 657 43.99 11.27 21.60
C ILE A 657 43.90 10.09 22.54
N ALA A 658 45.04 9.51 22.87
CA ALA A 658 45.17 8.49 23.91
C ALA A 658 45.99 9.05 25.08
N VAL A 659 45.59 8.74 26.30
CA VAL A 659 46.27 9.13 27.54
C VAL A 659 46.50 7.87 28.36
N LYS A 660 47.76 7.56 28.64
CA LYS A 660 48.19 6.41 29.42
C LYS A 660 48.62 6.86 30.81
N ILE A 661 48.07 6.23 31.85
CA ILE A 661 48.26 6.58 33.26
C ILE A 661 48.84 5.37 34.00
N LYS A 662 50.00 5.57 34.63
CA LYS A 662 50.73 4.57 35.44
C LYS A 662 50.92 3.22 34.72
N SER A 663 51.04 3.24 33.39
CA SER A 663 51.13 2.07 32.52
C SER A 663 49.94 1.11 32.50
N HIS A 664 49.04 1.12 33.48
CA HIS A 664 47.91 0.18 33.59
C HIS A 664 46.65 0.64 32.89
N LEU A 665 46.40 1.95 32.85
CA LEU A 665 45.14 2.51 32.34
C LEU A 665 45.39 3.36 31.09
N THR A 666 44.66 3.10 30.01
CA THR A 666 44.65 3.94 28.82
C THR A 666 43.23 4.42 28.54
N LEU A 667 43.08 5.74 28.39
CA LEU A 667 41.86 6.41 27.98
C LEU A 667 42.06 6.94 26.57
N GLN A 668 41.13 6.68 25.66
CA GLN A 668 41.21 7.16 24.29
C GLN A 668 39.88 7.77 23.86
N ALA A 669 39.96 8.93 23.22
CA ALA A 669 38.83 9.57 22.55
C ALA A 669 39.11 9.68 21.06
N THR A 670 38.13 9.33 20.22
CA THR A 670 38.27 9.39 18.77
C THR A 670 37.06 10.02 18.11
N PHE A 671 37.32 10.73 17.02
CA PHE A 671 36.31 11.27 16.11
C PHE A 671 36.63 10.79 14.69
N ASN A 672 35.66 10.13 14.07
CA ASN A 672 35.75 9.60 12.72
C ASN A 672 34.74 10.32 11.83
N ARG A 673 35.16 10.72 10.62
CA ARG A 673 34.30 11.25 9.57
C ARG A 673 34.47 10.45 8.30
N GLN A 674 33.39 9.92 7.75
CA GLN A 674 33.36 9.23 6.47
C GLN A 674 32.61 10.07 5.44
N THR A 675 33.19 10.23 4.25
CA THR A 675 32.62 11.01 3.15
C THR A 675 32.70 10.21 1.85
N GLY A 676 31.58 10.08 1.16
CA GLY A 676 31.46 9.52 -0.19
C GLY A 676 30.49 10.34 -1.03
N LYS A 677 30.24 9.92 -2.28
CA LYS A 677 29.46 10.69 -3.27
C LYS A 677 28.03 11.03 -2.82
N ARG A 678 27.37 10.13 -2.08
CA ARG A 678 26.01 10.32 -1.51
C ARG A 678 25.91 9.66 -0.13
N HIS A 679 26.97 9.79 0.66
CA HIS A 679 27.04 9.21 1.99
C HIS A 679 27.95 10.06 2.88
N HIS A 680 27.44 10.45 4.03
CA HIS A 680 28.21 11.10 5.08
C HIS A 680 27.95 10.38 6.40
N ALA A 681 29.01 10.16 7.18
CA ALA A 681 28.87 9.68 8.55
C ALA A 681 29.90 10.34 9.46
N LYS A 682 29.51 10.53 10.72
CA LYS A 682 30.36 11.01 11.81
C LYS A 682 30.18 10.08 13.00
N GLN A 683 31.26 9.76 13.70
CA GLN A 683 31.22 8.92 14.89
C GLN A 683 32.23 9.39 15.91
N GLY A 684 31.78 9.60 17.14
CA GLY A 684 32.62 9.65 18.33
C GLY A 684 32.78 8.26 18.94
N ALA A 685 33.95 7.97 19.50
CA ALA A 685 34.13 6.83 20.38
C ALA A 685 35.00 7.15 21.58
N LEU A 686 34.66 6.55 22.72
CA LEU A 686 35.46 6.54 23.93
C LEU A 686 35.89 5.11 24.21
N ASN A 687 37.20 4.90 24.34
CA ASN A 687 37.77 3.60 24.66
C ASN A 687 38.51 3.69 26.00
N LEU A 688 38.28 2.70 26.85
CA LEU A 688 38.94 2.48 28.12
C LEU A 688 39.66 1.16 28.05
N GLN A 689 40.95 1.14 28.36
CA GLN A 689 41.76 -0.07 28.38
C GLN A 689 42.46 -0.20 29.72
N TRP A 690 42.38 -1.38 30.31
CA TRP A 690 43.03 -1.75 31.56
C TRP A 690 43.98 -2.92 31.28
N THR A 691 45.24 -2.82 31.72
CA THR A 691 46.24 -3.87 31.57
C THR A 691 46.75 -4.30 32.94
N PHE A 692 46.81 -5.61 33.17
CA PHE A 692 47.23 -6.22 34.43
C PHE A 692 48.11 -7.45 34.23
#